data_AF-A0A8S1EFM1-F1
#
_entry.id   AF-A0A8S1EFM1-F1
#
_cell.length_a   1.000
_cell.length_b   1.000
_cell.length_c   1.000
_cell.angle_alpha   90.00
_cell.angle_beta   90.00
_cell.angle_gamma   90.00
#
_symmetry.space_group_name_H-M   'P 1'
#
loop_
_entity.id
_entity.type
_entity.pdbx_description
1 polymer ?
#
loop_
_entity_poly.entity_id
_entity_poly.type
_entity_poly.pdbx_seq_one_letter_code
_entity_poly.pdbx_strand_id
1 'polypeptide(L)'
;MLIDVILQLILYIFVIAEQSQSLSRLQRSLSPEINHFKAHNLIESPLNVSCSQSVCTGPLAPIYCHGPILYAAWQFGLQKSCPGNRLRFPASQVIENFKKIAYPLKIEDFKSFCQENFENRPNLRIATLQDFIDDPSFLNSIVNQKHRQLASEIHKKWKLLAREFNEDAFENPNMSPVLPIKNPFIIPGGRFDVYFYWDSYWIVKGLLVSGMTKTVKGMIDNFADIIREHGSIPNSGDLQLSQRTQPPLFSQMVWQYTLRTGEFHREWLTKIDDELRFWETNRTIKQQGRTMFIYKAVSDCPRPENFLDDYVIGMKASNPTQVWRAIASACESGWDFSSRWVNRTGEFDMKTIHTDEIIPVDLNVFVAKSYWISAKLHEHFGEKQLSLENLRKFEELKNAIMEVLWDEKRGAWFDYDIVFRAKSVDFYPSNVFPLLLDGFEKYGDNVAEYIKNEQILDYKGGVPTSKKQVTLQQWDFPNVWAPTQHLLIESFLASNNSYLIEKGKSEALKFIENVYNGLLNPPKGFTGAIWEKYDARSLDGVPGGGGEYSVQEGFGWTNGAVLDLIWIMRQDVKLEKLMDIHFGTRNQNIILFSSFAFCAFIIIFEGHNHEKNEVKAEGCWRKTPTKTCSPTKTCSDSCKPTN
;
A
#
# COMPACT_ATOMS: atom_id res chain seq x y z
N MET A 1 39.49 -16.80 19.37
CA MET A 1 39.29 -16.15 18.05
C MET A 1 39.09 -17.14 16.92
N LEU A 2 40.13 -17.88 16.46
CA LEU A 2 40.01 -18.70 15.25
C LEU A 2 38.93 -19.80 15.36
N ILE A 3 38.83 -20.43 16.54
CA ILE A 3 37.81 -21.44 16.85
C ILE A 3 36.40 -20.82 16.84
N ASP A 4 36.23 -19.60 17.34
CA ASP A 4 34.93 -18.90 17.37
C ASP A 4 34.46 -18.51 15.97
N VAL A 5 35.39 -18.09 15.10
CA VAL A 5 35.12 -17.81 13.68
C VAL A 5 34.73 -19.11 12.95
N ILE A 6 35.39 -20.23 13.24
CA ILE A 6 35.05 -21.55 12.69
C ILE A 6 33.67 -22.02 13.22
N LEU A 7 33.37 -21.82 14.50
CA LEU A 7 32.05 -22.14 15.08
C LEU A 7 30.92 -21.28 14.48
N GLN A 8 31.16 -19.98 14.27
CA GLN A 8 30.21 -19.11 13.58
C GLN A 8 30.01 -19.52 12.12
N LEU A 9 31.07 -19.89 11.40
CA LEU A 9 30.97 -20.44 10.04
C LEU A 9 30.21 -21.78 10.02
N ILE A 10 30.46 -22.68 10.96
CA ILE A 10 29.74 -23.97 11.06
C ILE A 10 28.26 -23.72 11.38
N LEU A 11 27.93 -22.81 12.31
CA LEU A 11 26.54 -22.40 12.60
C LEU A 11 25.86 -21.76 11.39
N TYR A 12 26.57 -20.89 10.66
CA TYR A 12 26.05 -20.24 9.45
C TYR A 12 25.80 -21.26 8.33
N ILE A 13 26.72 -22.21 8.14
CA ILE A 13 26.57 -23.33 7.20
C ILE A 13 25.44 -24.27 7.64
N PHE A 14 25.26 -24.55 8.93
CA PHE A 14 24.14 -25.34 9.43
C PHE A 14 22.80 -24.63 9.23
N VAL A 15 22.71 -23.33 9.50
CA VAL A 15 21.48 -22.54 9.25
C VAL A 15 21.18 -22.46 7.75
N ILE A 16 22.19 -22.31 6.88
CA ILE A 16 22.01 -22.38 5.43
C ILE A 16 21.60 -23.79 4.98
N ALA A 17 22.15 -24.85 5.58
CA ALA A 17 21.81 -26.23 5.27
C ALA A 17 20.40 -26.62 5.75
N GLU A 18 19.98 -26.16 6.93
CA GLU A 18 18.61 -26.31 7.42
C GLU A 18 17.64 -25.51 6.54
N GLN A 19 17.96 -24.27 6.18
CA GLN A 19 17.13 -23.49 5.25
C GLN A 19 17.10 -24.13 3.86
N SER A 20 18.21 -24.65 3.33
CA SER A 20 18.20 -25.33 2.02
C SER A 20 17.44 -26.66 2.08
N GLN A 21 17.49 -27.39 3.20
CA GLN A 21 16.69 -28.59 3.39
C GLN A 21 15.20 -28.27 3.59
N SER A 22 14.82 -27.24 4.34
CA SER A 22 13.41 -26.85 4.51
C SER A 22 12.83 -26.26 3.23
N LEU A 23 13.58 -25.41 2.51
CA LEU A 23 13.31 -25.00 1.12
C LEU A 23 13.03 -26.24 0.26
N SER A 24 13.95 -27.22 0.27
CA SER A 24 13.78 -28.45 -0.51
C SER A 24 12.59 -29.31 -0.08
N ARG A 25 12.15 -29.26 1.18
CA ARG A 25 11.01 -30.08 1.67
C ARG A 25 9.67 -29.42 1.37
N LEU A 26 9.50 -28.13 1.65
CA LEU A 26 8.24 -27.43 1.35
C LEU A 26 8.03 -27.23 -0.15
N GLN A 27 9.05 -26.91 -0.95
CA GLN A 27 8.87 -26.86 -2.42
C GLN A 27 8.53 -28.25 -3.02
N ARG A 28 8.92 -29.36 -2.37
CA ARG A 28 8.64 -30.73 -2.84
C ARG A 28 7.20 -31.22 -2.64
N SER A 29 6.33 -30.49 -1.95
CA SER A 29 4.91 -30.91 -1.77
C SER A 29 4.01 -30.56 -2.97
N LEU A 30 4.42 -29.60 -3.80
CA LEU A 30 3.69 -29.14 -4.98
C LEU A 30 4.49 -29.30 -6.28
N SER A 31 5.82 -29.09 -6.24
CA SER A 31 6.65 -29.16 -7.45
C SER A 31 6.61 -30.48 -8.23
N PRO A 32 6.42 -31.69 -7.65
CA PRO A 32 6.34 -32.93 -8.45
C PRO A 32 5.16 -32.94 -9.41
N GLU A 33 4.02 -32.39 -9.02
CA GLU A 33 2.79 -32.35 -9.82
C GLU A 33 2.82 -31.19 -10.82
N ILE A 34 3.30 -30.02 -10.40
CA ILE A 34 3.53 -28.87 -11.29
C ILE A 34 4.54 -29.24 -12.39
N ASN A 35 5.60 -30.00 -12.04
CA ASN A 35 6.56 -30.53 -13.00
C ASN A 35 5.97 -31.68 -13.82
N HIS A 36 5.06 -32.49 -13.29
CA HIS A 36 4.35 -33.51 -14.07
C HIS A 36 3.53 -32.87 -15.20
N PHE A 37 2.77 -31.79 -14.95
CA PHE A 37 2.11 -31.05 -16.02
C PHE A 37 3.12 -30.51 -17.05
N LYS A 38 4.21 -29.90 -16.59
CA LYS A 38 5.24 -29.27 -17.44
C LYS A 38 6.19 -30.24 -18.15
N ALA A 39 6.15 -31.53 -17.83
CA ALA A 39 7.00 -32.57 -18.45
C ALA A 39 6.42 -33.17 -19.73
N HIS A 40 5.16 -32.88 -20.08
CA HIS A 40 4.46 -33.51 -21.20
C HIS A 40 4.35 -32.56 -22.41
N ASN A 41 4.79 -33.05 -23.57
CA ASN A 41 4.60 -32.38 -24.87
C ASN A 41 3.16 -32.51 -25.42
N LEU A 42 2.24 -33.05 -24.62
CA LEU A 42 0.87 -33.43 -24.97
C LEU A 42 -0.06 -33.19 -23.79
N ILE A 43 -1.26 -32.66 -24.03
CA ILE A 43 -2.33 -32.51 -23.05
C ILE A 43 -3.55 -33.30 -23.55
N GLU A 44 -3.97 -34.33 -22.81
CA GLU A 44 -5.07 -35.22 -23.21
C GLU A 44 -6.44 -34.52 -23.22
N SER A 45 -6.69 -33.64 -22.26
CA SER A 45 -7.97 -32.90 -22.13
C SER A 45 -7.77 -31.55 -21.42
N PRO A 46 -8.69 -30.58 -21.58
CA PRO A 46 -8.65 -29.33 -20.83
C PRO A 46 -8.73 -29.56 -19.31
N LEU A 47 -8.02 -28.74 -18.54
CA LEU A 47 -8.21 -28.72 -17.08
C LEU A 47 -9.63 -28.28 -16.72
N ASN A 48 -10.28 -29.05 -15.85
CA ASN A 48 -11.58 -28.70 -15.29
C ASN A 48 -11.40 -27.71 -14.13
N VAL A 49 -11.87 -26.48 -14.30
CA VAL A 49 -11.82 -25.40 -13.31
C VAL A 49 -13.24 -24.99 -12.97
N SER A 50 -13.80 -25.57 -11.90
CA SER A 50 -15.19 -25.35 -11.47
C SER A 50 -15.32 -24.09 -10.61
N CYS A 51 -15.13 -22.92 -11.21
CA CYS A 51 -15.34 -21.60 -10.61
C CYS A 51 -16.40 -20.78 -11.38
N SER A 52 -16.85 -19.66 -10.82
CA SER A 52 -17.98 -18.87 -11.32
C SER A 52 -17.65 -17.39 -11.58
N GLN A 53 -16.62 -16.85 -10.94
CA GLN A 53 -16.23 -15.44 -10.97
C GLN A 53 -14.72 -15.34 -11.19
N SER A 54 -14.33 -14.96 -12.41
CA SER A 54 -12.94 -14.72 -12.83
C SER A 54 -12.36 -13.45 -12.19
N VAL A 55 -11.03 -13.39 -11.99
CA VAL A 55 -10.33 -12.16 -11.54
C VAL A 55 -10.34 -11.03 -12.58
N CYS A 56 -10.80 -11.30 -13.80
CA CYS A 56 -10.99 -10.30 -14.84
C CYS A 56 -12.02 -10.69 -15.90
N THR A 57 -12.52 -9.68 -16.60
CA THR A 57 -13.77 -9.71 -17.39
C THR A 57 -13.59 -9.00 -18.74
N GLY A 58 -14.62 -9.05 -19.61
CA GLY A 58 -14.58 -8.41 -20.93
C GLY A 58 -14.03 -9.33 -22.04
N PRO A 59 -13.86 -8.81 -23.27
CA PRO A 59 -13.58 -9.63 -24.45
C PRO A 59 -12.30 -10.46 -24.38
N LEU A 60 -11.29 -9.96 -23.65
CA LEU A 60 -9.98 -10.59 -23.46
C LEU A 60 -10.00 -11.73 -22.41
N ALA A 61 -11.04 -11.83 -21.57
CA ALA A 61 -11.04 -12.73 -20.42
C ALA A 61 -10.91 -14.23 -20.75
N PRO A 62 -11.55 -14.78 -21.80
CA PRO A 62 -11.40 -16.19 -22.19
C PRO A 62 -10.03 -16.55 -22.81
N ILE A 63 -9.09 -15.60 -22.86
CA ILE A 63 -7.71 -15.77 -23.33
C ILE A 63 -6.73 -15.57 -22.17
N TYR A 64 -6.88 -14.47 -21.41
CA TYR A 64 -5.91 -14.04 -20.40
C TYR A 64 -6.33 -14.32 -18.95
N CYS A 65 -7.62 -14.48 -18.66
CA CYS A 65 -8.15 -14.58 -17.29
C CYS A 65 -8.59 -16.01 -16.93
N HIS A 66 -9.19 -16.72 -17.89
CA HIS A 66 -9.68 -18.09 -17.74
C HIS A 66 -9.77 -18.77 -19.11
N GLY A 67 -10.01 -20.08 -19.12
CA GLY A 67 -10.23 -20.86 -20.33
C GLY A 67 -8.98 -21.55 -20.89
N PRO A 68 -9.16 -22.42 -21.90
CA PRO A 68 -8.18 -23.44 -22.27
C PRO A 68 -6.88 -22.91 -22.89
N ILE A 69 -6.86 -21.68 -23.42
CA ILE A 69 -5.64 -21.04 -23.93
C ILE A 69 -4.67 -20.77 -22.78
N LEU A 70 -5.15 -20.11 -21.72
CA LEU A 70 -4.40 -19.86 -20.50
C LEU A 70 -3.96 -21.18 -19.83
N TYR A 71 -4.86 -22.16 -19.74
CA TYR A 71 -4.57 -23.42 -19.07
C TYR A 71 -3.48 -24.21 -19.82
N ALA A 72 -3.57 -24.31 -21.15
CA ALA A 72 -2.55 -24.95 -21.98
C ALA A 72 -1.20 -24.24 -21.90
N ALA A 73 -1.18 -22.90 -21.87
CA ALA A 73 0.04 -22.12 -21.69
C ALA A 73 0.74 -22.44 -20.35
N TRP A 74 -0.01 -22.55 -19.27
CA TRP A 74 0.52 -22.90 -17.94
C TRP A 74 0.98 -24.36 -17.84
N GLN A 75 0.23 -25.29 -18.45
CA GLN A 75 0.59 -26.70 -18.51
C GLN A 75 1.89 -26.92 -19.31
N PHE A 76 2.05 -26.28 -20.48
CA PHE A 76 3.28 -26.37 -21.28
C PHE A 76 4.44 -25.50 -20.78
N GLY A 77 4.27 -24.71 -19.70
CA GLY A 77 5.31 -23.80 -19.19
C GLY A 77 5.62 -22.60 -20.11
N LEU A 78 4.67 -22.23 -20.98
CA LEU A 78 4.79 -21.17 -21.99
C LEU A 78 4.20 -19.82 -21.52
N GLN A 79 3.66 -19.73 -20.31
CA GLN A 79 2.89 -18.60 -19.78
C GLN A 79 3.63 -17.24 -19.75
N LYS A 80 4.95 -17.21 -19.94
CA LYS A 80 5.76 -15.99 -20.11
C LYS A 80 5.87 -15.50 -21.56
N SER A 81 5.22 -16.18 -22.50
CA SER A 81 5.39 -15.99 -23.95
C SER A 81 4.11 -16.20 -24.77
N CYS A 82 3.16 -16.97 -24.24
CA CYS A 82 1.84 -17.22 -24.79
C CYS A 82 0.83 -17.34 -23.62
N PRO A 83 -0.35 -16.68 -23.65
CA PRO A 83 -0.68 -15.56 -24.51
C PRO A 83 0.42 -14.49 -24.53
N GLY A 84 0.71 -13.95 -25.71
CA GLY A 84 1.63 -12.82 -25.81
C GLY A 84 0.97 -11.55 -25.30
N ASN A 85 1.72 -10.48 -25.03
CA ASN A 85 1.17 -9.28 -24.41
C ASN A 85 0.35 -8.38 -25.36
N ARG A 86 0.09 -8.81 -26.61
CA ARG A 86 -0.86 -8.23 -27.57
C ARG A 86 -1.42 -9.30 -28.53
N LEU A 87 -2.68 -9.16 -28.95
CA LEU A 87 -3.35 -9.99 -29.94
C LEU A 87 -3.03 -9.55 -31.39
N ARG A 88 -2.98 -10.50 -32.32
CA ARG A 88 -2.94 -10.23 -33.78
C ARG A 88 -4.33 -10.08 -34.41
N PHE A 89 -5.35 -10.65 -33.80
CA PHE A 89 -6.74 -10.64 -34.26
C PHE A 89 -7.69 -10.30 -33.10
N PRO A 90 -8.93 -9.85 -33.34
CA PRO A 90 -9.92 -9.68 -32.28
C PRO A 90 -10.10 -10.96 -31.45
N ALA A 91 -10.33 -10.81 -30.14
CA ALA A 91 -10.35 -11.93 -29.19
C ALA A 91 -11.29 -13.09 -29.61
N SER A 92 -12.45 -12.78 -30.21
CA SER A 92 -13.37 -13.78 -30.77
C SER A 92 -12.73 -14.66 -31.85
N GLN A 93 -11.97 -14.06 -32.77
CA GLN A 93 -11.26 -14.77 -33.83
C GLN A 93 -10.09 -15.61 -33.28
N VAL A 94 -9.37 -15.13 -32.26
CA VAL A 94 -8.34 -15.91 -31.56
C VAL A 94 -8.93 -17.14 -30.87
N ILE A 95 -10.08 -16.98 -30.22
CA ILE A 95 -10.83 -18.09 -29.61
C ILE A 95 -11.33 -19.09 -30.67
N GLU A 96 -11.79 -18.62 -31.83
CA GLU A 96 -12.16 -19.51 -32.95
C GLU A 96 -10.97 -20.19 -33.62
N ASN A 97 -9.80 -19.54 -33.66
CA ASN A 97 -8.57 -20.17 -34.13
C ASN A 97 -8.14 -21.29 -33.18
N PHE A 98 -8.22 -21.09 -31.85
CA PHE A 98 -7.91 -22.14 -30.88
C PHE A 98 -8.87 -23.35 -30.99
N LYS A 99 -10.17 -23.11 -31.23
CA LYS A 99 -11.17 -24.19 -31.43
C LYS A 99 -10.90 -25.11 -32.63
N LYS A 100 -10.01 -24.74 -33.55
CA LYS A 100 -9.61 -25.59 -34.69
C LYS A 100 -8.56 -26.66 -34.29
N ILE A 101 -7.93 -26.51 -33.13
CA ILE A 101 -6.94 -27.45 -32.62
C ILE A 101 -7.65 -28.54 -31.82
N ALA A 102 -7.46 -29.80 -32.22
CA ALA A 102 -8.06 -30.94 -31.53
C ALA A 102 -7.27 -31.34 -30.28
N TYR A 103 -7.96 -31.95 -29.31
CA TYR A 103 -7.32 -32.73 -28.27
C TYR A 103 -7.09 -34.17 -28.76
N PRO A 104 -6.00 -34.86 -28.37
CA PRO A 104 -4.98 -34.41 -27.42
C PRO A 104 -4.03 -33.36 -28.03
N LEU A 105 -3.89 -32.23 -27.32
CA LEU A 105 -3.24 -31.01 -27.79
C LEU A 105 -1.73 -31.15 -27.66
N LYS A 106 -0.96 -30.92 -28.74
CA LYS A 106 0.51 -30.96 -28.71
C LYS A 106 1.11 -29.58 -28.47
N ILE A 107 2.28 -29.55 -27.85
CA ILE A 107 3.02 -28.32 -27.58
C ILE A 107 3.44 -27.57 -28.86
N GLU A 108 3.78 -28.26 -29.96
CA GLU A 108 4.15 -27.59 -31.23
C GLU A 108 2.94 -27.02 -31.98
N ASP A 109 1.79 -27.70 -31.93
CA ASP A 109 0.52 -27.19 -32.47
C ASP A 109 0.09 -25.93 -31.70
N PHE A 110 0.23 -25.95 -30.37
CA PHE A 110 -0.04 -24.79 -29.50
C PHE A 110 0.95 -23.64 -29.73
N LYS A 111 2.27 -23.89 -29.84
CA LYS A 111 3.28 -22.88 -30.19
C LYS A 111 2.99 -22.21 -31.54
N SER A 112 2.56 -22.98 -32.54
CA SER A 112 2.21 -22.46 -33.86
C SER A 112 1.02 -21.50 -33.76
N PHE A 113 -0.06 -21.94 -33.09
CA PHE A 113 -1.20 -21.07 -32.74
C PHE A 113 -0.76 -19.81 -31.99
N CYS A 114 0.16 -19.92 -31.04
CA CYS A 114 0.65 -18.77 -30.28
C CYS A 114 1.36 -17.73 -31.18
N GLN A 115 2.20 -18.17 -32.11
CA GLN A 115 2.92 -17.30 -33.05
C GLN A 115 1.96 -16.62 -34.05
N GLU A 116 0.94 -17.36 -34.51
CA GLU A 116 -0.10 -16.89 -35.43
C GLU A 116 -1.09 -15.89 -34.81
N ASN A 117 -1.32 -15.96 -33.49
CA ASN A 117 -2.41 -15.23 -32.84
C ASN A 117 -1.95 -14.14 -31.85
N PHE A 118 -0.70 -14.19 -31.37
CA PHE A 118 -0.15 -13.22 -30.44
C PHE A 118 1.14 -12.58 -30.94
N GLU A 119 1.47 -11.45 -30.33
CA GLU A 119 2.77 -10.81 -30.43
C GLU A 119 3.26 -10.32 -29.07
N ASN A 120 4.57 -10.16 -28.96
CA ASN A 120 5.23 -9.65 -27.74
C ASN A 120 5.80 -8.26 -28.05
N ARG A 121 4.94 -7.25 -27.90
CA ARG A 121 5.21 -5.82 -28.15
C ARG A 121 5.05 -5.06 -26.82
N PRO A 122 6.04 -4.29 -26.34
CA PRO A 122 5.87 -3.49 -25.14
C PRO A 122 4.66 -2.55 -25.24
N ASN A 123 3.73 -2.63 -24.28
CA ASN A 123 2.58 -1.73 -24.19
C ASN A 123 2.96 -0.34 -23.62
N LEU A 124 4.19 -0.22 -23.11
CA LEU A 124 4.74 0.94 -22.42
C LEU A 124 6.04 1.42 -23.06
N ARG A 125 6.38 2.69 -22.82
CA ARG A 125 7.71 3.29 -23.09
C ARG A 125 8.21 4.06 -21.86
N ILE A 126 9.50 4.42 -21.84
CA ILE A 126 10.06 5.26 -20.78
C ILE A 126 9.49 6.67 -20.92
N ALA A 127 8.90 7.21 -19.85
CA ALA A 127 8.29 8.53 -19.87
C ALA A 127 9.28 9.66 -19.55
N THR A 128 9.01 10.85 -20.07
CA THR A 128 9.79 12.07 -19.74
C THR A 128 9.12 12.84 -18.61
N LEU A 129 9.70 12.74 -17.40
CA LEU A 129 9.21 13.46 -16.22
C LEU A 129 9.58 14.95 -16.30
N GLN A 130 8.58 15.80 -16.55
CA GLN A 130 8.77 17.22 -16.89
C GLN A 130 9.24 18.11 -15.73
N ASP A 131 9.15 17.63 -14.49
CA ASP A 131 9.53 18.30 -13.25
C ASP A 131 10.76 17.67 -12.58
N PHE A 132 11.47 16.79 -13.28
CA PHE A 132 12.74 16.22 -12.82
C PHE A 132 13.88 17.24 -12.97
N ILE A 133 14.72 17.36 -11.94
CA ILE A 133 15.89 18.24 -11.92
C ILE A 133 17.10 17.41 -11.46
N ASP A 134 18.15 17.29 -12.28
CA ASP A 134 19.26 16.35 -12.03
C ASP A 134 20.12 16.64 -10.78
N ASP A 135 20.14 17.87 -10.28
CA ASP A 135 20.62 18.22 -8.94
C ASP A 135 19.52 18.97 -8.16
N PRO A 136 18.60 18.26 -7.50
CA PRO A 136 17.43 18.87 -6.88
C PRO A 136 17.76 19.42 -5.49
N SER A 137 17.28 20.64 -5.21
CA SER A 137 17.67 21.43 -4.03
C SER A 137 17.39 20.76 -2.67
N PHE A 138 16.51 19.76 -2.60
CA PHE A 138 16.25 19.01 -1.37
C PHE A 138 17.49 18.26 -0.84
N LEU A 139 18.42 17.83 -1.73
CA LEU A 139 19.65 17.12 -1.33
C LEU A 139 20.53 17.98 -0.40
N ASN A 140 20.55 19.29 -0.63
CA ASN A 140 21.28 20.24 0.21
C ASN A 140 20.72 20.36 1.65
N SER A 141 19.48 19.92 1.88
CA SER A 141 18.86 19.87 3.21
C SER A 141 19.21 18.61 4.01
N ILE A 142 19.90 17.63 3.40
CA ILE A 142 20.29 16.37 4.05
C ILE A 142 21.74 16.52 4.55
N VAL A 143 21.93 16.64 5.87
CA VAL A 143 23.25 16.87 6.46
C VAL A 143 24.15 15.62 6.42
N ASN A 144 23.59 14.44 6.70
CA ASN A 144 24.33 13.18 6.68
C ASN A 144 24.75 12.82 5.24
N GLN A 145 26.06 12.66 5.02
CA GLN A 145 26.63 12.43 3.69
C GLN A 145 26.22 11.09 3.07
N LYS A 146 26.13 10.00 3.85
CA LYS A 146 25.61 8.70 3.38
C LYS A 146 24.15 8.85 2.92
N HIS A 147 23.33 9.49 3.74
CA HIS A 147 21.90 9.68 3.44
C HIS A 147 21.72 10.54 2.19
N ARG A 148 22.53 11.61 2.01
CA ARG A 148 22.51 12.45 0.81
C ARG A 148 22.92 11.67 -0.44
N GLN A 149 23.93 10.81 -0.36
CA GLN A 149 24.36 9.96 -1.46
C GLN A 149 23.25 8.98 -1.87
N LEU A 150 22.66 8.26 -0.92
CA LEU A 150 21.54 7.33 -1.19
C LEU A 150 20.31 8.07 -1.74
N ALA A 151 19.97 9.25 -1.20
CA ALA A 151 18.89 10.07 -1.71
C ALA A 151 19.12 10.55 -3.15
N SER A 152 20.38 10.84 -3.54
CA SER A 152 20.74 11.19 -4.91
C SER A 152 20.56 10.00 -5.87
N GLU A 153 20.98 8.79 -5.48
CA GLU A 153 20.77 7.59 -6.30
C GLU A 153 19.30 7.18 -6.38
N ILE A 154 18.53 7.32 -5.30
CA ILE A 154 17.07 7.15 -5.31
C ILE A 154 16.43 8.16 -6.28
N HIS A 155 16.82 9.44 -6.23
CA HIS A 155 16.25 10.44 -7.12
C HIS A 155 16.48 10.09 -8.59
N LYS A 156 17.71 9.70 -8.98
CA LYS A 156 18.05 9.26 -10.34
C LYS A 156 17.18 8.08 -10.81
N LYS A 157 16.81 7.17 -9.92
CA LYS A 157 15.96 6.01 -10.24
C LYS A 157 14.54 6.39 -10.70
N TRP A 158 14.01 7.57 -10.38
CA TRP A 158 12.69 7.99 -10.89
C TRP A 158 12.66 8.09 -12.42
N LYS A 159 13.71 8.62 -13.06
CA LYS A 159 13.85 8.60 -14.55
C LYS A 159 13.86 7.17 -15.12
N LEU A 160 14.41 6.20 -14.40
CA LEU A 160 14.53 4.80 -14.85
C LEU A 160 13.23 4.01 -14.67
N LEU A 161 12.43 4.36 -13.66
CA LEU A 161 11.13 3.74 -13.34
C LEU A 161 9.93 4.48 -13.98
N ALA A 162 10.16 5.62 -14.64
CA ALA A 162 9.12 6.37 -15.35
C ALA A 162 8.56 5.58 -16.56
N ARG A 163 7.23 5.42 -16.63
CA ARG A 163 6.53 4.79 -17.76
C ARG A 163 5.32 5.61 -18.20
N GLU A 164 5.00 5.47 -19.49
CA GLU A 164 3.77 5.95 -20.11
C GLU A 164 3.29 4.91 -21.13
N PHE A 165 1.98 4.87 -21.38
CA PHE A 165 1.38 3.95 -22.35
C PHE A 165 1.62 4.39 -23.79
N ASN A 166 1.86 3.41 -24.67
CA ASN A 166 1.96 3.64 -26.11
C ASN A 166 0.55 3.92 -26.69
N GLU A 167 0.48 4.77 -27.72
CA GLU A 167 -0.78 5.20 -28.37
C GLU A 167 -1.72 4.02 -28.73
N ASP A 168 -1.15 2.94 -29.25
CA ASP A 168 -1.82 1.68 -29.58
C ASP A 168 -2.63 1.06 -28.42
N ALA A 169 -2.24 1.28 -27.16
CA ALA A 169 -2.99 0.79 -26.00
C ALA A 169 -4.31 1.56 -25.79
N PHE A 170 -4.36 2.84 -26.19
CA PHE A 170 -5.58 3.66 -26.16
C PHE A 170 -6.43 3.50 -27.42
N GLU A 171 -5.80 3.31 -28.58
CA GLU A 171 -6.48 3.08 -29.86
C GLU A 171 -7.10 1.67 -29.96
N ASN A 172 -6.41 0.66 -29.42
CA ASN A 172 -6.79 -0.75 -29.50
C ASN A 172 -6.94 -1.42 -28.12
N PRO A 173 -7.76 -0.89 -27.19
CA PRO A 173 -7.83 -1.37 -25.79
C PRO A 173 -8.36 -2.81 -25.66
N ASN A 174 -8.95 -3.39 -26.71
CA ASN A 174 -9.37 -4.80 -26.76
C ASN A 174 -8.33 -5.73 -27.41
N MET A 175 -7.07 -5.29 -27.56
CA MET A 175 -5.97 -6.07 -28.15
C MET A 175 -4.82 -6.36 -27.18
N SER A 176 -4.66 -5.61 -26.09
CA SER A 176 -3.63 -5.84 -25.06
C SER A 176 -4.26 -6.01 -23.68
N PRO A 177 -3.74 -6.88 -22.80
CA PRO A 177 -4.31 -7.16 -21.47
C PRO A 177 -3.91 -6.09 -20.44
N VAL A 178 -4.15 -4.81 -20.73
CA VAL A 178 -3.71 -3.68 -19.89
C VAL A 178 -4.81 -2.64 -19.70
N LEU A 179 -4.72 -1.87 -18.62
CA LEU A 179 -5.58 -0.74 -18.29
C LEU A 179 -4.78 0.56 -18.50
N PRO A 180 -4.91 1.25 -19.64
CA PRO A 180 -4.03 2.36 -20.00
C PRO A 180 -4.43 3.67 -19.30
N ILE A 181 -3.46 4.32 -18.65
CA ILE A 181 -3.62 5.63 -17.98
C ILE A 181 -2.84 6.76 -18.67
N LYS A 182 -3.42 7.96 -18.66
CA LYS A 182 -3.06 9.09 -19.55
C LYS A 182 -1.74 9.77 -19.18
N ASN A 183 -1.50 10.02 -17.89
CA ASN A 183 -0.30 10.71 -17.43
C ASN A 183 0.84 9.71 -17.18
N PRO A 184 2.11 10.13 -17.31
CA PRO A 184 3.25 9.36 -16.81
C PRO A 184 3.10 8.89 -15.36
N PHE A 185 3.61 7.71 -15.08
CA PHE A 185 3.62 7.08 -13.76
C PHE A 185 4.96 6.42 -13.47
N ILE A 186 5.17 6.03 -12.22
CA ILE A 186 6.37 5.30 -11.77
C ILE A 186 5.98 3.85 -11.44
N ILE A 187 6.79 2.89 -11.86
CA ILE A 187 6.58 1.45 -11.60
C ILE A 187 7.32 0.98 -10.35
N PRO A 188 6.92 -0.17 -9.75
CA PRO A 188 7.70 -0.79 -8.68
C PRO A 188 9.09 -1.23 -9.16
N GLY A 189 9.20 -1.91 -10.31
CA GLY A 189 10.47 -2.32 -10.92
C GLY A 189 10.63 -3.84 -11.06
N GLY A 190 11.77 -4.25 -11.64
CA GLY A 190 12.02 -5.64 -11.99
C GLY A 190 10.95 -6.18 -12.96
N ARG A 191 10.27 -7.25 -12.56
CA ARG A 191 9.13 -7.87 -13.28
C ARG A 191 7.83 -7.07 -13.24
N PHE A 192 7.74 -6.05 -12.39
CA PHE A 192 6.55 -5.23 -12.22
C PHE A 192 6.70 -3.97 -13.08
N ASP A 193 6.29 -4.08 -14.34
CA ASP A 193 6.53 -3.10 -15.39
C ASP A 193 5.37 -2.12 -15.63
N VAL A 194 4.24 -2.29 -14.94
CA VAL A 194 3.07 -1.39 -14.91
C VAL A 194 2.84 -0.83 -13.49
N TYR A 195 1.89 0.09 -13.32
CA TYR A 195 1.55 0.66 -12.01
C TYR A 195 0.88 -0.36 -11.07
N PHE A 196 1.12 -0.20 -9.77
CA PHE A 196 0.43 -0.91 -8.68
C PHE A 196 -0.13 0.11 -7.69
N TYR A 197 -1.28 -0.18 -7.08
CA TYR A 197 -2.03 0.81 -6.32
C TYR A 197 -1.32 1.21 -5.02
N TRP A 198 -1.11 0.29 -4.07
CA TRP A 198 -0.58 0.67 -2.76
C TRP A 198 0.90 1.08 -2.83
N ASP A 199 1.71 0.45 -3.68
CA ASP A 199 3.10 0.85 -4.03
C ASP A 199 3.20 2.35 -4.33
N SER A 200 2.20 2.88 -5.02
CA SER A 200 2.16 4.28 -5.45
C SER A 200 2.11 5.26 -4.28
N TYR A 201 1.68 4.86 -3.07
CA TYR A 201 1.69 5.73 -1.89
C TYR A 201 3.11 6.13 -1.48
N TRP A 202 3.99 5.15 -1.32
CA TRP A 202 5.39 5.41 -0.96
C TRP A 202 6.15 6.09 -2.10
N ILE A 203 5.89 5.70 -3.34
CA ILE A 203 6.40 6.40 -4.54
C ILE A 203 6.01 7.89 -4.50
N VAL A 204 4.73 8.21 -4.25
CA VAL A 204 4.24 9.59 -4.13
C VAL A 204 4.97 10.34 -3.02
N LYS A 205 5.17 9.76 -1.84
CA LYS A 205 5.97 10.39 -0.76
C LYS A 205 7.40 10.70 -1.22
N GLY A 206 8.09 9.75 -1.88
CA GLY A 206 9.44 9.96 -2.41
C GLY A 206 9.53 11.00 -3.53
N LEU A 207 8.55 11.05 -4.43
CA LEU A 207 8.44 12.09 -5.47
C LEU A 207 8.16 13.46 -4.87
N LEU A 208 7.30 13.56 -3.85
CA LEU A 208 7.04 14.81 -3.12
C LEU A 208 8.29 15.30 -2.39
N VAL A 209 9.06 14.44 -1.74
CA VAL A 209 10.40 14.80 -1.20
C VAL A 209 11.30 15.31 -2.32
N SER A 210 11.31 14.63 -3.47
CA SER A 210 12.07 15.00 -4.67
C SER A 210 11.63 16.33 -5.32
N GLY A 211 10.52 16.94 -4.89
CA GLY A 211 9.97 18.17 -5.46
C GLY A 211 9.13 17.95 -6.73
N MET A 212 8.86 16.69 -7.10
CA MET A 212 8.21 16.30 -8.36
C MET A 212 6.68 16.32 -8.24
N THR A 213 6.14 17.49 -7.91
CA THR A 213 4.71 17.67 -7.66
C THR A 213 3.86 17.50 -8.91
N LYS A 214 4.34 17.86 -10.10
CA LYS A 214 3.58 17.71 -11.35
C LYS A 214 3.43 16.24 -11.73
N THR A 215 4.49 15.44 -11.57
CA THR A 215 4.43 13.98 -11.75
C THR A 215 3.47 13.34 -10.73
N VAL A 216 3.53 13.74 -9.46
CA VAL A 216 2.58 13.26 -8.43
C VAL A 216 1.14 13.63 -8.77
N LYS A 217 0.88 14.87 -9.21
CA LYS A 217 -0.47 15.28 -9.63
C LYS A 217 -1.00 14.39 -10.75
N GLY A 218 -0.18 14.12 -11.77
CA GLY A 218 -0.55 13.22 -12.87
C GLY A 218 -0.87 11.79 -12.42
N MET A 219 -0.13 11.25 -11.45
CA MET A 219 -0.43 9.94 -10.86
C MET A 219 -1.76 9.93 -10.08
N ILE A 220 -2.06 10.99 -9.31
CA ILE A 220 -3.34 11.12 -8.59
C ILE A 220 -4.50 11.33 -9.58
N ASP A 221 -4.31 12.12 -10.63
CA ASP A 221 -5.28 12.31 -11.71
C ASP A 221 -5.58 10.97 -12.44
N ASN A 222 -4.56 10.14 -12.67
CA ASN A 222 -4.74 8.79 -13.23
C ASN A 222 -5.60 7.89 -12.32
N PHE A 223 -5.35 7.90 -11.01
CA PHE A 223 -6.16 7.12 -10.07
C PHE A 223 -7.59 7.67 -9.91
N ALA A 224 -7.77 8.99 -9.99
CA ALA A 224 -9.10 9.62 -10.03
C ALA A 224 -9.89 9.19 -11.29
N ASP A 225 -9.22 9.11 -12.45
CA ASP A 225 -9.78 8.59 -13.70
C ASP A 225 -10.18 7.10 -13.56
N ILE A 226 -9.33 6.27 -12.97
CA ILE A 226 -9.63 4.86 -12.69
C ILE A 226 -10.86 4.71 -11.77
N ILE A 227 -10.96 5.46 -10.67
CA ILE A 227 -12.11 5.38 -9.76
C ILE A 227 -13.42 5.78 -10.47
N ARG A 228 -13.37 6.76 -11.38
CA ARG A 228 -14.54 7.13 -12.21
C ARG A 228 -15.02 5.96 -13.09
N GLU A 229 -14.11 5.15 -13.59
CA GLU A 229 -14.41 4.12 -14.61
C GLU A 229 -14.64 2.72 -14.01
N HIS A 230 -14.04 2.41 -12.87
CA HIS A 230 -14.10 1.10 -12.21
C HIS A 230 -14.71 1.14 -10.79
N GLY A 231 -15.01 2.31 -10.23
CA GLY A 231 -15.55 2.48 -8.87
C GLY A 231 -14.54 2.25 -7.73
N SER A 232 -13.39 1.65 -8.04
CA SER A 232 -12.25 1.43 -7.15
C SER A 232 -10.98 1.33 -7.99
N ILE A 233 -9.81 1.41 -7.35
CA ILE A 233 -8.52 1.21 -8.04
C ILE A 233 -8.20 -0.28 -8.01
N PRO A 234 -7.93 -0.94 -9.16
CA PRO A 234 -7.51 -2.34 -9.17
C PRO A 234 -6.10 -2.47 -8.62
N ASN A 235 -5.72 -3.69 -8.20
CA ASN A 235 -4.39 -4.00 -7.68
C ASN A 235 -3.25 -3.50 -8.61
N SER A 236 -3.44 -3.61 -9.92
CA SER A 236 -2.46 -3.22 -10.95
C SER A 236 -3.13 -2.78 -12.26
N GLY A 237 -2.35 -2.17 -13.15
CA GLY A 237 -2.74 -1.81 -14.52
C GLY A 237 -2.70 -2.94 -15.55
N ASP A 238 -2.55 -4.19 -15.11
CA ASP A 238 -2.70 -5.40 -15.91
C ASP A 238 -4.15 -5.93 -15.78
N LEU A 239 -4.75 -6.36 -16.89
CA LEU A 239 -6.08 -6.96 -16.90
C LEU A 239 -6.18 -8.14 -15.93
N GLN A 240 -5.15 -8.97 -15.80
CA GLN A 240 -5.10 -10.14 -14.90
C GLN A 240 -5.34 -9.79 -13.43
N LEU A 241 -5.25 -8.51 -13.05
CA LEU A 241 -5.37 -8.01 -11.68
C LEU A 241 -6.61 -7.12 -11.47
N SER A 242 -7.57 -7.09 -12.41
CA SER A 242 -8.60 -6.03 -12.48
C SER A 242 -9.85 -6.17 -11.59
N GLN A 243 -10.21 -7.36 -11.07
CA GLN A 243 -11.40 -7.57 -10.20
C GLN A 243 -11.05 -7.71 -8.70
N ARG A 244 -9.87 -7.23 -8.32
CA ARG A 244 -9.43 -7.09 -6.92
C ARG A 244 -8.70 -5.75 -6.76
N THR A 245 -8.85 -5.13 -5.60
CA THR A 245 -8.19 -3.85 -5.28
C THR A 245 -6.86 -4.10 -4.55
N GLN A 246 -6.41 -3.12 -3.77
CA GLN A 246 -5.26 -3.19 -2.86
C GLN A 246 -5.56 -2.32 -1.62
N PRO A 247 -4.68 -2.26 -0.59
CA PRO A 247 -4.89 -1.41 0.58
C PRO A 247 -5.21 0.06 0.20
N PRO A 248 -6.32 0.65 0.71
CA PRO A 248 -6.84 1.91 0.18
C PRO A 248 -6.05 3.11 0.68
N LEU A 249 -5.18 3.63 -0.20
CA LEU A 249 -4.23 4.71 0.07
C LEU A 249 -4.40 5.94 -0.84
N PHE A 250 -5.41 5.98 -1.72
CA PHE A 250 -5.66 7.10 -2.63
C PHE A 250 -5.92 8.41 -1.88
N SER A 251 -6.76 8.40 -0.84
CA SER A 251 -7.01 9.60 -0.02
C SER A 251 -5.73 10.10 0.66
N GLN A 252 -4.84 9.19 1.04
CA GLN A 252 -3.57 9.45 1.69
C GLN A 252 -2.55 10.04 0.71
N MET A 253 -2.53 9.59 -0.55
CA MET A 253 -1.78 10.23 -1.64
C MET A 253 -2.26 11.66 -1.89
N VAL A 254 -3.59 11.87 -1.98
CA VAL A 254 -4.21 13.20 -2.09
C VAL A 254 -3.81 14.09 -0.90
N TRP A 255 -3.90 13.58 0.32
CA TRP A 255 -3.56 14.34 1.53
C TRP A 255 -2.08 14.72 1.59
N GLN A 256 -1.16 13.83 1.21
CA GLN A 256 0.26 14.14 1.13
C GLN A 256 0.57 15.19 0.05
N TYR A 257 -0.11 15.15 -1.10
CA TYR A 257 0.00 16.23 -2.09
C TYR A 257 -0.47 17.57 -1.52
N THR A 258 -1.69 17.62 -0.97
CA THR A 258 -2.29 18.83 -0.39
C THR A 258 -1.44 19.43 0.73
N LEU A 259 -0.86 18.61 1.62
CA LEU A 259 0.06 19.09 2.67
C LEU A 259 1.38 19.65 2.09
N ARG A 260 1.87 19.11 0.97
CA ARG A 260 3.13 19.54 0.36
C ARG A 260 2.99 20.78 -0.54
N THR A 261 1.83 20.98 -1.16
CA THR A 261 1.59 22.08 -2.13
C THR A 261 0.71 23.20 -1.58
N GLY A 262 -0.19 22.90 -0.64
CA GLY A 262 -1.29 23.79 -0.26
C GLY A 262 -2.46 23.80 -1.26
N GLU A 263 -2.43 22.96 -2.30
CA GLU A 263 -3.47 22.89 -3.33
C GLU A 263 -4.55 21.86 -2.95
N PHE A 264 -5.82 22.23 -3.14
CA PHE A 264 -6.98 21.39 -2.84
C PHE A 264 -7.80 21.15 -4.10
N HIS A 265 -7.98 19.89 -4.50
CA HIS A 265 -8.72 19.52 -5.71
C HIS A 265 -10.06 18.85 -5.37
N ARG A 266 -11.16 19.55 -5.70
CA ARG A 266 -12.54 19.10 -5.47
C ARG A 266 -12.86 17.78 -6.19
N GLU A 267 -12.32 17.58 -7.38
CA GLU A 267 -12.55 16.37 -8.18
C GLU A 267 -12.02 15.12 -7.46
N TRP A 268 -10.80 15.20 -6.89
CA TRP A 268 -10.21 14.12 -6.12
C TRP A 268 -11.01 13.76 -4.86
N LEU A 269 -11.59 14.75 -4.16
CA LEU A 269 -12.50 14.49 -3.04
C LEU A 269 -13.68 13.61 -3.47
N THR A 270 -14.35 13.93 -4.58
CA THR A 270 -15.46 13.09 -5.07
C THR A 270 -15.03 11.66 -5.40
N LYS A 271 -13.76 11.42 -5.73
CA LYS A 271 -13.22 10.06 -5.94
C LYS A 271 -12.85 9.36 -4.64
N ILE A 272 -12.40 10.08 -3.61
CA ILE A 272 -12.29 9.52 -2.25
C ILE A 272 -13.66 9.04 -1.76
N ASP A 273 -14.72 9.83 -1.98
CA ASP A 273 -16.09 9.49 -1.54
C ASP A 273 -16.73 8.37 -2.39
N ASP A 274 -16.29 8.18 -3.64
CA ASP A 274 -16.69 7.03 -4.47
C ASP A 274 -15.95 5.75 -4.05
N GLU A 275 -14.64 5.81 -3.78
CA GLU A 275 -13.86 4.66 -3.30
C GLU A 275 -14.33 4.21 -1.91
N LEU A 276 -14.54 5.15 -0.97
CA LEU A 276 -15.12 4.85 0.34
C LEU A 276 -16.46 4.10 0.21
N ARG A 277 -17.32 4.52 -0.73
CA ARG A 277 -18.60 3.85 -1.03
C ARG A 277 -18.41 2.45 -1.60
N PHE A 278 -17.36 2.19 -2.38
CA PHE A 278 -16.99 0.84 -2.82
C PHE A 278 -16.63 -0.05 -1.61
N TRP A 279 -15.80 0.44 -0.67
CA TRP A 279 -15.47 -0.33 0.54
C TRP A 279 -16.69 -0.56 1.42
N GLU A 280 -17.52 0.46 1.64
CA GLU A 280 -18.79 0.36 2.40
C GLU A 280 -19.76 -0.66 1.79
N THR A 281 -19.82 -0.76 0.46
CA THR A 281 -20.77 -1.64 -0.24
C THR A 281 -20.25 -3.07 -0.38
N ASN A 282 -18.96 -3.26 -0.66
CA ASN A 282 -18.41 -4.53 -1.16
C ASN A 282 -17.41 -5.21 -0.20
N ARG A 283 -17.02 -4.56 0.90
CA ARG A 283 -15.94 -5.02 1.80
C ARG A 283 -16.27 -4.91 3.29
N THR A 284 -17.50 -4.61 3.66
CA THR A 284 -17.94 -4.56 5.07
C THR A 284 -18.40 -5.91 5.62
N ILE A 285 -18.20 -6.11 6.91
CA ILE A 285 -18.77 -7.21 7.70
C ILE A 285 -19.28 -6.68 9.05
N LYS A 286 -20.22 -7.39 9.68
CA LYS A 286 -20.65 -7.10 11.05
C LYS A 286 -20.00 -8.06 12.03
N GLN A 287 -19.31 -7.51 13.03
CA GLN A 287 -18.70 -8.28 14.11
C GLN A 287 -18.95 -7.61 15.45
N GLN A 288 -19.42 -8.39 16.44
CA GLN A 288 -19.80 -7.91 17.78
C GLN A 288 -20.80 -6.72 17.76
N GLY A 289 -21.63 -6.62 16.71
CA GLY A 289 -22.57 -5.51 16.50
C GLY A 289 -21.98 -4.27 15.82
N ARG A 290 -20.65 -4.20 15.67
CA ARG A 290 -19.94 -3.14 14.92
C ARG A 290 -19.80 -3.49 13.45
N THR A 291 -19.67 -2.47 12.60
CA THR A 291 -19.26 -2.62 11.19
C THR A 291 -17.75 -2.54 11.11
N MET A 292 -17.13 -3.51 10.44
CA MET A 292 -15.69 -3.61 10.19
C MET A 292 -15.45 -3.88 8.69
N PHE A 293 -14.20 -3.78 8.24
CA PHE A 293 -13.79 -4.02 6.85
C PHE A 293 -12.91 -5.27 6.74
N ILE A 294 -13.04 -5.99 5.62
CA ILE A 294 -12.28 -7.20 5.26
C ILE A 294 -11.74 -7.09 3.83
N TYR A 295 -10.60 -7.73 3.54
CA TYR A 295 -10.18 -7.99 2.16
C TYR A 295 -11.00 -9.17 1.62
N LYS A 296 -11.65 -8.99 0.46
CA LYS A 296 -12.56 -9.99 -0.10
C LYS A 296 -12.68 -9.80 -1.60
N ALA A 297 -11.68 -10.29 -2.33
CA ALA A 297 -11.71 -10.31 -3.78
C ALA A 297 -12.98 -11.01 -4.28
N VAL A 298 -13.54 -10.53 -5.40
CA VAL A 298 -14.78 -11.08 -5.96
C VAL A 298 -14.56 -12.52 -6.46
N SER A 299 -13.40 -12.76 -7.06
CA SER A 299 -13.10 -13.99 -7.77
C SER A 299 -13.11 -15.25 -6.88
N ASP A 300 -13.57 -16.35 -7.47
CA ASP A 300 -13.51 -17.69 -6.89
C ASP A 300 -12.73 -18.68 -7.79
N CYS A 301 -11.91 -18.15 -8.71
CA CYS A 301 -11.08 -18.88 -9.67
C CYS A 301 -9.59 -18.80 -9.30
N PRO A 302 -8.74 -19.74 -9.77
CA PRO A 302 -7.28 -19.60 -9.70
C PRO A 302 -6.81 -18.30 -10.38
N ARG A 303 -5.82 -17.61 -9.80
CA ARG A 303 -5.23 -16.39 -10.38
C ARG A 303 -4.51 -16.69 -11.70
N PRO A 304 -4.82 -16.03 -12.83
CA PRO A 304 -4.20 -16.30 -14.12
C PRO A 304 -2.68 -16.06 -14.14
N GLU A 305 -2.18 -15.15 -13.30
CA GLU A 305 -0.76 -14.82 -13.15
C GLU A 305 0.04 -15.82 -12.29
N ASN A 306 -0.63 -16.74 -11.56
CA ASN A 306 0.00 -17.95 -11.02
C ASN A 306 -0.90 -19.22 -11.10
N PHE A 307 -1.58 -19.40 -12.23
CA PHE A 307 -2.74 -20.29 -12.37
C PHE A 307 -2.52 -21.73 -11.90
N LEU A 308 -1.39 -22.34 -12.28
CA LEU A 308 -1.19 -23.77 -12.05
C LEU A 308 -0.96 -24.09 -10.56
N ASP A 309 -0.28 -23.20 -9.86
CA ASP A 309 0.05 -23.38 -8.45
C ASP A 309 -1.23 -23.21 -7.60
N ASP A 310 -1.99 -22.14 -7.85
CA ASP A 310 -3.33 -21.91 -7.29
C ASP A 310 -4.28 -23.07 -7.56
N TYR A 311 -4.31 -23.57 -8.81
CA TYR A 311 -5.16 -24.68 -9.20
C TYR A 311 -4.84 -25.94 -8.38
N VAL A 312 -3.57 -26.32 -8.25
CA VAL A 312 -3.15 -27.49 -7.47
C VAL A 312 -3.42 -27.31 -5.97
N ILE A 313 -3.25 -26.09 -5.42
CA ILE A 313 -3.60 -25.80 -4.02
C ILE A 313 -5.11 -25.98 -3.80
N GLY A 314 -5.95 -25.32 -4.60
CA GLY A 314 -7.42 -25.40 -4.47
C GLY A 314 -7.96 -26.81 -4.69
N MET A 315 -7.48 -27.54 -5.72
CA MET A 315 -7.90 -28.91 -6.01
C MET A 315 -7.50 -29.95 -4.94
N LYS A 316 -6.57 -29.60 -4.04
CA LYS A 316 -6.22 -30.40 -2.86
C LYS A 316 -6.98 -29.99 -1.59
N ALA A 317 -7.74 -28.90 -1.63
CA ALA A 317 -8.59 -28.47 -0.53
C ALA A 317 -9.97 -29.13 -0.59
N SER A 318 -10.70 -29.12 0.54
CA SER A 318 -12.09 -29.58 0.60
C SER A 318 -13.07 -28.64 -0.12
N ASN A 319 -12.71 -27.37 -0.28
CA ASN A 319 -13.52 -26.34 -0.94
C ASN A 319 -12.63 -25.45 -1.84
N PRO A 320 -12.41 -25.85 -3.12
CA PRO A 320 -11.48 -25.15 -4.01
C PRO A 320 -11.81 -23.67 -4.21
N THR A 321 -13.09 -23.32 -4.37
CA THR A 321 -13.53 -21.93 -4.66
C THR A 321 -13.45 -20.98 -3.46
N GLN A 322 -13.49 -21.50 -2.22
CA GLN A 322 -13.16 -20.72 -1.02
C GLN A 322 -11.66 -20.43 -0.96
N VAL A 323 -10.83 -21.45 -1.18
CA VAL A 323 -9.36 -21.30 -1.17
C VAL A 323 -8.88 -20.37 -2.29
N TRP A 324 -9.44 -20.47 -3.50
CA TRP A 324 -9.16 -19.55 -4.60
C TRP A 324 -9.56 -18.10 -4.29
N ARG A 325 -10.71 -17.87 -3.65
CA ARG A 325 -11.12 -16.53 -3.18
C ARG A 325 -10.20 -15.98 -2.09
N ALA A 326 -9.84 -16.81 -1.11
CA ALA A 326 -8.94 -16.41 -0.04
C ALA A 326 -7.54 -16.05 -0.57
N ILE A 327 -7.02 -16.83 -1.53
CA ILE A 327 -5.78 -16.53 -2.27
C ILE A 327 -5.87 -15.17 -2.99
N ALA A 328 -6.94 -14.93 -3.76
CA ALA A 328 -7.15 -13.65 -4.43
C ALA A 328 -7.33 -12.48 -3.43
N SER A 329 -7.85 -12.75 -2.23
CA SER A 329 -8.04 -11.76 -1.15
C SER A 329 -6.76 -11.45 -0.39
N ALA A 330 -5.81 -12.38 -0.27
CA ALA A 330 -4.44 -12.09 0.19
C ALA A 330 -3.66 -11.24 -0.83
N CYS A 331 -3.93 -11.39 -2.13
CA CYS A 331 -3.41 -10.46 -3.14
C CYS A 331 -4.09 -9.08 -3.04
N GLU A 332 -5.35 -9.02 -2.60
CA GLU A 332 -6.05 -7.75 -2.31
C GLU A 332 -5.55 -7.06 -1.02
N SER A 333 -4.98 -7.81 -0.07
CA SER A 333 -4.31 -7.23 1.10
C SER A 333 -2.90 -6.73 0.82
N GLY A 334 -2.31 -7.11 -0.33
CA GLY A 334 -0.90 -6.85 -0.66
C GLY A 334 0.09 -7.73 0.10
N TRP A 335 -0.38 -8.69 0.91
CA TRP A 335 0.46 -9.59 1.70
C TRP A 335 0.38 -11.03 1.16
N ASP A 336 0.54 -11.21 -0.16
CA ASP A 336 0.61 -12.48 -0.87
C ASP A 336 2.01 -13.13 -0.79
N PHE A 337 2.27 -14.16 0.02
CA PHE A 337 1.46 -14.70 1.12
C PHE A 337 2.21 -14.55 2.45
N SER A 338 1.50 -14.84 3.55
CA SER A 338 1.97 -14.77 4.93
C SER A 338 1.29 -15.86 5.77
N SER A 339 1.91 -16.28 6.87
CA SER A 339 1.25 -17.05 7.93
C SER A 339 0.00 -16.36 8.49
N ARG A 340 -0.09 -15.03 8.34
CA ARG A 340 -1.22 -14.17 8.77
C ARG A 340 -2.59 -14.64 8.26
N TRP A 341 -2.62 -15.38 7.15
CA TRP A 341 -3.83 -15.72 6.41
C TRP A 341 -4.26 -17.20 6.47
N VAL A 342 -3.44 -18.08 7.06
CA VAL A 342 -3.67 -19.54 7.10
C VAL A 342 -4.08 -20.01 8.49
N ASN A 343 -4.53 -21.26 8.61
CA ASN A 343 -4.82 -21.84 9.92
C ASN A 343 -3.58 -21.85 10.82
N ARG A 344 -3.70 -21.21 11.99
CA ARG A 344 -2.63 -21.08 13.00
C ARG A 344 -2.46 -22.32 13.89
N THR A 345 -3.19 -23.40 13.61
CA THR A 345 -3.12 -24.69 14.32
C THR A 345 -2.66 -25.82 13.39
N GLY A 346 -1.53 -26.44 13.74
CA GLY A 346 -0.89 -27.50 12.94
C GLY A 346 0.37 -27.02 12.22
N GLU A 347 0.71 -27.69 11.11
CA GLU A 347 1.79 -27.28 10.21
C GLU A 347 1.29 -26.23 9.21
N PHE A 348 2.20 -25.39 8.70
CA PHE A 348 1.86 -24.37 7.69
C PHE A 348 1.34 -25.02 6.40
N ASP A 349 0.10 -24.70 6.01
CA ASP A 349 -0.56 -25.29 4.84
C ASP A 349 -1.45 -24.27 4.11
N MET A 350 -1.07 -23.91 2.87
CA MET A 350 -1.80 -22.97 2.00
C MET A 350 -3.24 -23.40 1.68
N LYS A 351 -3.57 -24.70 1.80
CA LYS A 351 -4.97 -25.18 1.64
C LYS A 351 -5.91 -24.70 2.75
N THR A 352 -5.36 -24.10 3.80
CA THR A 352 -6.10 -23.55 4.95
C THR A 352 -6.18 -22.03 4.95
N ILE A 353 -5.82 -21.37 3.84
CA ILE A 353 -5.93 -19.92 3.67
C ILE A 353 -7.40 -19.48 3.67
N HIS A 354 -7.73 -18.44 4.44
CA HIS A 354 -9.09 -17.95 4.67
C HIS A 354 -9.13 -16.42 4.88
N THR A 355 -8.35 -15.67 4.10
CA THR A 355 -8.22 -14.20 4.22
C THR A 355 -9.55 -13.45 4.21
N ASP A 356 -10.53 -13.91 3.43
CA ASP A 356 -11.86 -13.29 3.35
C ASP A 356 -12.81 -13.63 4.52
N GLU A 357 -12.26 -14.26 5.56
CA GLU A 357 -12.86 -14.57 6.86
C GLU A 357 -12.01 -14.00 8.04
N ILE A 358 -11.07 -13.10 7.75
CA ILE A 358 -10.23 -12.38 8.74
C ILE A 358 -10.50 -10.88 8.65
N ILE A 359 -10.67 -10.22 9.80
CA ILE A 359 -10.83 -8.77 9.96
C ILE A 359 -9.47 -8.14 10.27
N PRO A 360 -8.80 -7.47 9.31
CA PRO A 360 -7.40 -7.13 9.47
C PRO A 360 -7.19 -5.69 9.98
N VAL A 361 -6.23 -5.49 10.88
CA VAL A 361 -5.99 -4.22 11.59
C VAL A 361 -5.64 -3.09 10.62
N ASP A 362 -4.73 -3.35 9.70
CA ASP A 362 -4.23 -2.39 8.71
C ASP A 362 -5.34 -1.85 7.80
N LEU A 363 -6.19 -2.70 7.22
CA LEU A 363 -7.33 -2.26 6.41
C LEU A 363 -8.24 -1.30 7.18
N ASN A 364 -8.60 -1.65 8.41
CA ASN A 364 -9.53 -0.85 9.21
C ASN A 364 -8.88 0.49 9.62
N VAL A 365 -7.57 0.54 9.82
CA VAL A 365 -6.79 1.79 9.97
C VAL A 365 -6.80 2.63 8.69
N PHE A 366 -6.57 2.04 7.52
CA PHE A 366 -6.56 2.77 6.25
C PHE A 366 -7.92 3.37 5.90
N VAL A 367 -9.01 2.62 6.09
CA VAL A 367 -10.39 3.12 5.88
C VAL A 367 -10.75 4.19 6.90
N ALA A 368 -10.37 4.04 8.17
CA ALA A 368 -10.55 5.09 9.19
C ALA A 368 -9.81 6.39 8.81
N LYS A 369 -8.55 6.29 8.39
CA LYS A 369 -7.77 7.44 7.93
C LYS A 369 -8.43 8.12 6.72
N SER A 370 -9.02 7.33 5.81
CA SER A 370 -9.71 7.83 4.62
C SER A 370 -10.99 8.61 4.96
N TYR A 371 -11.79 8.16 5.94
CA TYR A 371 -12.92 8.96 6.45
C TYR A 371 -12.46 10.29 7.06
N TRP A 372 -11.37 10.29 7.84
CA TRP A 372 -10.83 11.51 8.43
C TRP A 372 -10.33 12.50 7.34
N ILE A 373 -9.70 11.99 6.28
CA ILE A 373 -9.25 12.81 5.14
C ILE A 373 -10.44 13.39 4.37
N SER A 374 -11.44 12.58 3.99
CA SER A 374 -12.68 13.07 3.36
C SER A 374 -13.35 14.15 4.23
N ALA A 375 -13.47 13.90 5.55
CA ALA A 375 -14.03 14.88 6.48
C ALA A 375 -13.31 16.23 6.48
N LYS A 376 -11.97 16.23 6.39
CA LYS A 376 -11.14 17.45 6.36
C LYS A 376 -11.20 18.18 5.00
N LEU A 377 -11.31 17.43 3.91
CA LEU A 377 -11.47 18.01 2.57
C LEU A 377 -12.87 18.63 2.38
N HIS A 378 -13.94 17.96 2.84
CA HIS A 378 -15.28 18.56 2.92
C HIS A 378 -15.30 19.82 3.81
N GLU A 379 -14.60 19.81 4.96
CA GLU A 379 -14.49 20.98 5.85
C GLU A 379 -13.87 22.18 5.11
N HIS A 380 -12.75 21.97 4.39
CA HIS A 380 -12.12 22.98 3.55
C HIS A 380 -13.07 23.52 2.47
N PHE A 381 -13.82 22.64 1.80
CA PHE A 381 -14.77 23.02 0.75
C PHE A 381 -16.12 23.55 1.27
N GLY A 382 -16.30 23.71 2.59
CA GLY A 382 -17.49 24.28 3.23
C GLY A 382 -18.65 23.30 3.43
N GLU A 383 -18.45 22.01 3.12
CA GLU A 383 -19.46 20.95 3.11
C GLU A 383 -19.65 20.33 4.50
N LYS A 384 -20.02 21.18 5.46
CA LYS A 384 -20.07 20.86 6.89
C LYS A 384 -20.87 19.59 7.22
N GLN A 385 -21.94 19.30 6.49
CA GLN A 385 -22.75 18.09 6.72
C GLN A 385 -21.97 16.81 6.36
N LEU A 386 -21.37 16.75 5.17
CA LEU A 386 -20.56 15.60 4.73
C LEU A 386 -19.27 15.47 5.56
N SER A 387 -18.71 16.60 6.01
CA SER A 387 -17.60 16.62 6.96
C SER A 387 -17.99 15.96 8.30
N LEU A 388 -19.12 16.34 8.88
CA LEU A 388 -19.62 15.76 10.13
C LEU A 388 -20.02 14.29 9.98
N GLU A 389 -20.58 13.89 8.83
CA GLU A 389 -20.93 12.50 8.54
C GLU A 389 -19.69 11.60 8.43
N ASN A 390 -18.66 12.02 7.69
CA ASN A 390 -17.41 11.26 7.60
C ASN A 390 -16.63 11.28 8.93
N LEU A 391 -16.66 12.37 9.69
CA LEU A 391 -16.08 12.41 11.05
C LEU A 391 -16.81 11.44 12.00
N ARG A 392 -18.14 11.29 11.87
CA ARG A 392 -18.90 10.28 12.62
C ARG A 392 -18.49 8.86 12.21
N LYS A 393 -18.35 8.56 10.91
CA LYS A 393 -17.86 7.25 10.42
C LYS A 393 -16.46 6.93 10.95
N PHE A 394 -15.56 7.92 10.99
CA PHE A 394 -14.21 7.79 11.57
C PHE A 394 -14.25 7.39 13.05
N GLU A 395 -15.04 8.08 13.87
CA GLU A 395 -15.16 7.73 15.30
C GLU A 395 -15.89 6.40 15.52
N GLU A 396 -16.93 6.09 14.73
CA GLU A 396 -17.62 4.79 14.79
C GLU A 396 -16.67 3.63 14.48
N LEU A 397 -15.80 3.77 13.47
CA LEU A 397 -14.79 2.75 13.12
C LEU A 397 -13.63 2.70 14.12
N LYS A 398 -13.17 3.83 14.67
CA LYS A 398 -12.19 3.85 15.78
C LYS A 398 -12.68 3.06 16.99
N ASN A 399 -13.93 3.29 17.40
CA ASN A 399 -14.53 2.53 18.51
C ASN A 399 -14.65 1.03 18.16
N ALA A 400 -14.97 0.69 16.91
CA ALA A 400 -15.01 -0.70 16.45
C ALA A 400 -13.62 -1.38 16.46
N ILE A 401 -12.55 -0.68 16.06
CA ILE A 401 -11.16 -1.15 16.17
C ILE A 401 -10.79 -1.42 17.64
N MET A 402 -11.18 -0.54 18.58
CA MET A 402 -10.94 -0.75 20.01
C MET A 402 -11.71 -1.94 20.59
N GLU A 403 -12.96 -2.18 20.19
CA GLU A 403 -13.73 -3.31 20.72
C GLU A 403 -13.31 -4.65 20.08
N VAL A 404 -13.19 -4.68 18.75
CA VAL A 404 -13.00 -5.93 18.00
C VAL A 404 -11.54 -6.37 17.94
N LEU A 405 -10.56 -5.45 17.91
CA LEU A 405 -9.15 -5.77 17.58
C LEU A 405 -8.16 -5.59 18.75
N TRP A 406 -8.42 -4.71 19.73
CA TRP A 406 -7.51 -4.46 20.87
C TRP A 406 -7.43 -5.63 21.86
N ASP A 407 -6.24 -6.05 22.28
CA ASP A 407 -6.04 -6.99 23.39
C ASP A 407 -5.40 -6.28 24.58
N GLU A 408 -6.23 -5.93 25.57
CA GLU A 408 -5.84 -5.23 26.80
C GLU A 408 -4.71 -5.93 27.57
N LYS A 409 -4.64 -7.27 27.52
CA LYS A 409 -3.60 -8.04 28.23
C LYS A 409 -2.25 -7.94 27.52
N ARG A 410 -2.25 -7.74 26.20
CA ARG A 410 -1.04 -7.64 25.37
C ARG A 410 -0.61 -6.20 25.11
N GLY A 411 -1.53 -5.24 25.18
CA GLY A 411 -1.25 -3.82 24.92
C GLY A 411 -1.11 -3.47 23.43
N ALA A 412 -1.74 -4.24 22.54
CA ALA A 412 -1.68 -4.04 21.09
C ALA A 412 -2.99 -4.49 20.40
N TRP A 413 -3.14 -4.13 19.12
CA TRP A 413 -4.24 -4.61 18.27
C TRP A 413 -3.82 -5.84 17.48
N PHE A 414 -4.79 -6.70 17.16
CA PHE A 414 -4.59 -7.95 16.44
C PHE A 414 -5.74 -8.20 15.48
N ASP A 415 -5.48 -8.84 14.35
CA ASP A 415 -6.54 -9.19 13.39
C ASP A 415 -7.57 -10.10 14.09
N TYR A 416 -8.86 -9.96 13.76
CA TYR A 416 -9.90 -10.84 14.30
C TYR A 416 -10.27 -11.93 13.29
N ASP A 417 -10.02 -13.18 13.68
CA ASP A 417 -10.32 -14.39 12.92
C ASP A 417 -11.78 -14.82 13.20
N ILE A 418 -12.61 -14.84 12.15
CA ILE A 418 -14.04 -15.15 12.27
C ILE A 418 -14.28 -16.66 12.40
N VAL A 419 -13.42 -17.49 11.81
CA VAL A 419 -13.51 -18.96 11.83
C VAL A 419 -13.22 -19.47 13.25
N PHE A 420 -12.11 -19.03 13.84
CA PHE A 420 -11.71 -19.36 15.21
C PHE A 420 -12.38 -18.49 16.27
N ARG A 421 -13.08 -17.42 15.86
CA ARG A 421 -13.77 -16.44 16.72
C ARG A 421 -12.84 -15.82 17.78
N ALA A 422 -11.60 -15.55 17.38
CA ALA A 422 -10.51 -15.16 18.27
C ALA A 422 -9.59 -14.12 17.61
N LYS A 423 -8.71 -13.52 18.40
CA LYS A 423 -7.68 -12.61 17.90
C LYS A 423 -6.47 -13.39 17.38
N SER A 424 -5.91 -12.96 16.26
CA SER A 424 -4.70 -13.50 15.66
C SER A 424 -3.48 -12.96 16.41
N VAL A 425 -3.25 -13.49 17.62
CA VAL A 425 -2.30 -12.96 18.62
C VAL A 425 -0.80 -13.17 18.29
N ASP A 426 -0.44 -13.37 17.03
CA ASP A 426 0.95 -13.36 16.58
C ASP A 426 1.43 -11.91 16.35
N PHE A 427 2.74 -11.70 16.30
CA PHE A 427 3.29 -10.42 15.89
C PHE A 427 3.28 -10.24 14.37
N TYR A 428 2.61 -9.17 13.93
CA TYR A 428 2.77 -8.54 12.62
C TYR A 428 2.92 -7.01 12.83
N PRO A 429 3.66 -6.27 11.98
CA PRO A 429 3.80 -4.81 12.10
C PRO A 429 2.48 -4.03 12.16
N SER A 430 1.42 -4.56 11.52
CA SER A 430 0.05 -4.02 11.57
C SER A 430 -0.52 -3.86 12.98
N ASN A 431 -0.01 -4.63 13.96
CA ASN A 431 -0.48 -4.65 15.35
C ASN A 431 -0.34 -3.31 16.10
N VAL A 432 0.42 -2.35 15.54
CA VAL A 432 0.59 -0.99 16.09
C VAL A 432 0.15 0.13 15.15
N PHE A 433 -0.27 -0.18 13.92
CA PHE A 433 -0.74 0.83 12.95
C PHE A 433 -1.90 1.71 13.45
N PRO A 434 -2.77 1.29 14.40
CA PRO A 434 -3.79 2.18 14.95
C PRO A 434 -3.24 3.42 15.68
N LEU A 435 -1.95 3.48 16.04
CA LEU A 435 -1.30 4.71 16.51
C LEU A 435 -1.26 5.83 15.44
N LEU A 436 -1.54 5.54 14.17
CA LEU A 436 -1.68 6.51 13.08
C LEU A 436 -3.05 7.25 13.10
N LEU A 437 -3.95 6.86 14.00
CA LEU A 437 -5.29 7.43 14.17
C LEU A 437 -5.30 8.46 15.32
N ASP A 438 -6.03 9.56 15.12
CA ASP A 438 -6.18 10.64 16.11
C ASP A 438 -6.78 10.14 17.43
N GLY A 439 -6.15 10.44 18.57
CA GLY A 439 -6.60 10.03 19.90
C GLY A 439 -6.24 8.60 20.29
N PHE A 440 -5.36 7.92 19.53
CA PHE A 440 -4.80 6.60 19.84
C PHE A 440 -3.34 6.66 20.31
N GLU A 441 -2.65 7.78 20.10
CA GLU A 441 -1.28 8.04 20.59
C GLU A 441 -1.14 7.82 22.10
N LYS A 442 -2.23 7.99 22.86
CA LYS A 442 -2.35 7.70 24.30
C LYS A 442 -2.07 6.24 24.69
N TYR A 443 -2.19 5.27 23.78
CA TYR A 443 -1.87 3.86 24.02
C TYR A 443 -0.38 3.56 23.87
N GLY A 444 0.47 4.59 23.67
CA GLY A 444 1.91 4.45 23.49
C GLY A 444 2.62 3.69 24.61
N ASP A 445 2.16 3.79 25.86
CA ASP A 445 2.74 3.04 26.99
C ASP A 445 2.45 1.54 26.91
N ASN A 446 1.20 1.16 26.62
CA ASN A 446 0.81 -0.24 26.39
C ASN A 446 1.61 -0.86 25.22
N VAL A 447 1.71 -0.12 24.11
CA VAL A 447 2.49 -0.57 22.95
C VAL A 447 3.99 -0.61 23.26
N ALA A 448 4.52 0.31 24.06
CA ALA A 448 5.91 0.26 24.50
C ALA A 448 6.23 -0.96 25.36
N GLU A 449 5.27 -1.48 26.14
CA GLU A 449 5.41 -2.74 26.86
C GLU A 449 5.30 -3.95 25.91
N TYR A 450 4.29 -3.98 25.02
CA TYR A 450 4.15 -5.02 23.98
C TYR A 450 5.44 -5.22 23.17
N ILE A 451 5.98 -4.13 22.61
CA ILE A 451 7.15 -4.14 21.74
C ILE A 451 8.43 -4.61 22.46
N LYS A 452 8.54 -4.39 23.79
CA LYS A 452 9.63 -4.93 24.62
C LYS A 452 9.42 -6.43 24.88
N ASN A 453 8.24 -6.82 25.33
CA ASN A 453 7.92 -8.20 25.69
C ASN A 453 8.00 -9.15 24.48
N GLU A 454 7.65 -8.67 23.29
CA GLU A 454 7.76 -9.43 22.05
C GLU A 454 9.17 -9.41 21.42
N GLN A 455 10.12 -8.60 21.91
CA GLN A 455 11.51 -8.52 21.42
C GLN A 455 11.68 -8.24 19.92
N ILE A 456 10.75 -7.50 19.31
CA ILE A 456 10.66 -7.37 17.84
C ILE A 456 11.71 -6.41 17.23
N LEU A 457 12.46 -5.70 18.07
CA LEU A 457 13.48 -4.73 17.67
C LEU A 457 14.91 -5.32 17.65
N ASP A 458 15.08 -6.55 18.15
CA ASP A 458 16.38 -7.21 18.33
C ASP A 458 17.02 -7.66 16.99
N TYR A 459 16.27 -7.57 15.89
CA TYR A 459 16.72 -7.88 14.54
C TYR A 459 17.62 -6.78 13.94
N LYS A 460 18.62 -7.17 13.15
CA LYS A 460 19.68 -6.27 12.66
C LYS A 460 19.29 -5.44 11.44
N GLY A 461 18.44 -5.96 10.56
CA GLY A 461 18.10 -5.35 9.27
C GLY A 461 16.85 -4.47 9.24
N GLY A 462 16.13 -4.40 10.37
CA GLY A 462 14.78 -3.87 10.46
C GLY A 462 13.85 -4.91 11.08
N VAL A 463 12.57 -4.59 11.23
CA VAL A 463 11.57 -5.47 11.85
C VAL A 463 10.98 -6.39 10.78
N PRO A 464 11.05 -7.72 10.95
CA PRO A 464 10.50 -8.66 9.98
C PRO A 464 8.97 -8.63 10.00
N THR A 465 8.33 -8.97 8.87
CA THR A 465 6.87 -8.99 8.73
C THR A 465 6.17 -9.94 9.71
N SER A 466 6.84 -11.01 10.14
CA SER A 466 6.38 -11.88 11.24
C SER A 466 7.56 -12.35 12.09
N LYS A 467 7.29 -13.00 13.22
CA LYS A 467 8.32 -13.70 14.01
C LYS A 467 8.80 -14.98 13.30
N LYS A 468 9.92 -15.56 13.76
CA LYS A 468 10.45 -16.82 13.20
C LYS A 468 9.40 -17.94 13.25
N GLN A 469 8.87 -18.30 12.08
CA GLN A 469 7.91 -19.37 11.84
C GLN A 469 8.44 -20.38 10.82
N VAL A 470 7.79 -21.54 10.69
CA VAL A 470 8.14 -22.59 9.70
C VAL A 470 7.32 -22.37 8.42
N THR A 471 7.74 -21.37 7.65
CA THR A 471 7.08 -20.86 6.44
C THR A 471 8.17 -20.57 5.39
N LEU A 472 7.81 -20.64 4.12
CA LEU A 472 8.64 -20.16 3.00
C LEU A 472 8.04 -18.91 2.33
N GLN A 473 6.97 -18.34 2.89
CA GLN A 473 6.27 -17.24 2.27
C GLN A 473 7.03 -15.92 2.42
N GLN A 474 6.72 -14.96 1.54
CA GLN A 474 7.51 -13.74 1.44
C GLN A 474 7.08 -12.66 2.45
N TRP A 475 5.81 -12.58 2.85
CA TRP A 475 5.35 -11.70 3.93
C TRP A 475 5.47 -12.38 5.30
N ASP A 476 6.65 -12.95 5.57
CA ASP A 476 7.02 -13.66 6.79
C ASP A 476 8.50 -13.47 7.13
N PHE A 477 8.90 -13.89 8.34
CA PHE A 477 10.32 -14.00 8.73
C PHE A 477 11.15 -14.80 7.70
N PRO A 478 12.33 -14.31 7.26
CA PRO A 478 13.10 -13.18 7.82
C PRO A 478 12.88 -11.84 7.11
N ASN A 479 11.86 -11.69 6.26
CA ASN A 479 11.79 -10.54 5.36
C ASN A 479 11.32 -9.25 6.06
N VAL A 480 12.06 -8.17 5.82
CA VAL A 480 11.67 -6.77 6.08
C VAL A 480 11.21 -6.16 4.76
N TRP A 481 10.03 -5.55 4.77
CA TRP A 481 9.46 -4.87 3.61
C TRP A 481 9.35 -3.37 3.89
N ALA A 482 9.68 -2.52 2.90
CA ALA A 482 9.66 -1.08 3.11
C ALA A 482 8.27 -0.53 3.53
N PRO A 483 7.13 -0.99 2.96
CA PRO A 483 5.78 -0.62 3.42
C PRO A 483 5.54 -0.80 4.92
N THR A 484 5.82 -1.98 5.46
CA THR A 484 5.50 -2.33 6.85
C THR A 484 6.50 -1.74 7.83
N GLN A 485 7.79 -1.69 7.47
CA GLN A 485 8.82 -1.00 8.25
C GLN A 485 8.53 0.50 8.34
N HIS A 486 8.11 1.14 7.24
CA HIS A 486 7.75 2.57 7.19
C HIS A 486 6.53 2.89 8.06
N LEU A 487 5.44 2.15 7.90
CA LEU A 487 4.22 2.36 8.70
C LEU A 487 4.44 2.04 10.19
N LEU A 488 5.28 1.05 10.54
CA LEU A 488 5.71 0.79 11.92
C LEU A 488 6.45 2.01 12.52
N ILE A 489 7.37 2.59 11.75
CA ILE A 489 8.11 3.79 12.15
C ILE A 489 7.17 4.99 12.32
N GLU A 490 6.31 5.29 11.34
CA GLU A 490 5.31 6.37 11.46
C GLU A 490 4.42 6.16 12.70
N SER A 491 4.01 4.92 13.00
CA SER A 491 3.21 4.58 14.19
C SER A 491 3.94 4.86 15.50
N PHE A 492 5.22 4.50 15.59
CA PHE A 492 6.04 4.79 16.78
C PHE A 492 6.31 6.28 16.96
N LEU A 493 6.54 7.01 15.87
CA LEU A 493 6.80 8.45 15.89
C LEU A 493 5.53 9.29 16.15
N ALA A 494 4.34 8.76 15.86
CA ALA A 494 3.04 9.35 16.19
C ALA A 494 2.60 9.13 17.65
N SER A 495 3.19 8.16 18.36
CA SER A 495 2.85 7.85 19.75
C SER A 495 3.22 8.97 20.73
N ASN A 496 2.59 9.00 21.91
CA ASN A 496 3.00 9.90 23.00
C ASN A 496 4.23 9.41 23.79
N ASN A 497 4.71 8.19 23.53
CA ASN A 497 5.67 7.49 24.38
C ASN A 497 7.11 7.74 23.90
N SER A 498 7.95 8.26 24.81
CA SER A 498 9.33 8.66 24.49
C SER A 498 10.22 7.49 24.05
N TYR A 499 10.01 6.29 24.58
CA TYR A 499 10.73 5.08 24.17
C TYR A 499 10.34 4.67 22.74
N LEU A 500 9.05 4.67 22.38
CA LEU A 500 8.63 4.39 21.01
C LEU A 500 9.16 5.45 20.03
N ILE A 501 9.08 6.74 20.35
CA ILE A 501 9.64 7.81 19.51
C ILE A 501 11.16 7.62 19.29
N GLU A 502 11.91 7.21 20.31
CA GLU A 502 13.34 6.87 20.19
C GLU A 502 13.54 5.65 19.27
N LYS A 503 12.75 4.57 19.46
CA LYS A 503 12.88 3.36 18.64
C LYS A 503 12.43 3.57 17.20
N GLY A 504 11.42 4.39 16.92
CA GLY A 504 11.05 4.80 15.56
C GLY A 504 12.22 5.44 14.81
N LYS A 505 12.98 6.32 15.47
CA LYS A 505 14.22 6.90 14.89
C LYS A 505 15.31 5.85 14.71
N SER A 506 15.52 5.00 15.71
CA SER A 506 16.51 3.91 15.65
C SER A 506 16.24 2.97 14.47
N GLU A 507 14.99 2.55 14.28
CA GLU A 507 14.57 1.66 13.18
C GLU A 507 14.57 2.36 11.82
N ALA A 508 14.31 3.67 11.77
CA ALA A 508 14.50 4.48 10.56
C ALA A 508 15.98 4.50 10.13
N LEU A 509 16.88 4.87 11.04
CA LEU A 509 18.32 4.91 10.76
C LEU A 509 18.87 3.52 10.40
N LYS A 510 18.44 2.47 11.10
CA LYS A 510 18.77 1.06 10.81
C LYS A 510 18.34 0.67 9.39
N PHE A 511 17.11 0.99 8.99
CA PHE A 511 16.61 0.64 7.65
C PHE A 511 17.26 1.47 6.54
N ILE A 512 17.50 2.77 6.76
CA ILE A 512 18.27 3.62 5.83
C ILE A 512 19.68 3.06 5.60
N GLU A 513 20.38 2.63 6.66
CA GLU A 513 21.72 2.04 6.56
C GLU A 513 21.69 0.65 5.87
N ASN A 514 20.67 -0.17 6.10
CA ASN A 514 20.53 -1.46 5.41
C ASN A 514 20.36 -1.26 3.89
N VAL A 515 19.53 -0.29 3.48
CA VAL A 515 19.32 0.07 2.07
C VAL A 515 20.55 0.78 1.48
N TYR A 516 21.27 1.58 2.26
CA TYR A 516 22.57 2.14 1.87
C TYR A 516 23.57 1.03 1.54
N ASN A 517 23.68 0.03 2.41
CA ASN A 517 24.59 -1.09 2.20
C ASN A 517 24.17 -1.95 1.00
N GLY A 518 22.88 -2.20 0.79
CA GLY A 518 22.38 -2.96 -0.36
C GLY A 518 22.76 -2.36 -1.71
N LEU A 519 22.75 -1.02 -1.80
CA LEU A 519 23.11 -0.31 -3.03
C LEU A 519 24.62 -0.04 -3.15
N LEU A 520 25.28 0.41 -2.08
CA LEU A 520 26.60 1.06 -2.13
C LEU A 520 27.72 0.26 -1.45
N ASN A 521 27.39 -0.67 -0.54
CA ASN A 521 28.35 -1.59 0.10
C ASN A 521 27.91 -3.07 -0.04
N PRO A 522 27.47 -3.56 -1.22
CA PRO A 522 26.87 -4.89 -1.33
C PRO A 522 27.84 -6.00 -0.90
N PRO A 523 27.38 -7.06 -0.20
CA PRO A 523 28.25 -8.14 0.23
C PRO A 523 28.88 -8.87 -0.96
N LYS A 524 30.09 -9.39 -0.79
CA LYS A 524 30.86 -10.02 -1.87
C LYS A 524 30.07 -11.17 -2.53
N GLY A 525 29.63 -10.94 -3.77
CA GLY A 525 28.81 -11.88 -4.56
C GLY A 525 27.42 -11.36 -4.91
N PHE A 526 26.97 -10.27 -4.28
CA PHE A 526 25.73 -9.57 -4.60
C PHE A 526 25.99 -8.36 -5.50
N THR A 527 25.00 -7.98 -6.31
CA THR A 527 24.97 -6.72 -7.05
C THR A 527 24.52 -5.57 -6.16
N GLY A 528 25.03 -4.36 -6.41
CA GLY A 528 24.58 -3.15 -5.70
C GLY A 528 23.21 -2.72 -6.22
N ALA A 529 22.17 -2.89 -5.42
CA ALA A 529 20.79 -2.58 -5.80
C ALA A 529 19.95 -2.08 -4.61
N ILE A 530 18.84 -1.42 -4.91
CA ILE A 530 17.76 -1.21 -3.94
C ILE A 530 16.74 -2.32 -4.17
N TRP A 531 16.61 -3.20 -3.19
CA TRP A 531 15.73 -4.36 -3.23
C TRP A 531 14.29 -4.02 -2.84
N GLU A 532 13.38 -4.85 -3.33
CA GLU A 532 11.98 -4.99 -2.93
C GLU A 532 11.81 -5.27 -1.42
N LYS A 533 12.63 -6.19 -0.90
CA LYS A 533 12.60 -6.72 0.48
C LYS A 533 14.00 -7.13 0.95
N TYR A 534 14.26 -7.08 2.26
CA TYR A 534 15.58 -7.28 2.89
C TYR A 534 15.54 -8.38 3.96
N ASP A 535 16.69 -8.97 4.31
CA ASP A 535 16.79 -9.97 5.39
C ASP A 535 17.01 -9.30 6.77
N ALA A 536 16.06 -9.47 7.69
CA ALA A 536 16.12 -8.91 9.05
C ALA A 536 17.34 -9.38 9.88
N ARG A 537 18.00 -10.48 9.48
CA ARG A 537 19.15 -11.07 10.19
C ARG A 537 20.46 -10.33 9.91
N SER A 538 20.51 -9.47 8.89
CA SER A 538 21.70 -8.77 8.40
C SER A 538 21.44 -7.27 8.28
N LEU A 539 22.48 -6.45 8.49
CA LEU A 539 22.48 -5.00 8.20
C LEU A 539 23.32 -4.68 6.95
N ASP A 540 23.79 -5.73 6.28
CA ASP A 540 24.76 -5.69 5.19
C ASP A 540 24.08 -5.50 3.82
N GLY A 541 22.78 -5.18 3.78
CA GLY A 541 22.04 -4.95 2.54
C GLY A 541 21.59 -6.21 1.79
N VAL A 542 21.59 -7.37 2.47
CA VAL A 542 21.20 -8.65 1.86
C VAL A 542 19.71 -8.65 1.51
N PRO A 543 19.32 -9.02 0.27
CA PRO A 543 17.92 -9.12 -0.11
C PRO A 543 17.19 -10.24 0.63
N GLY A 544 15.88 -10.05 0.82
CA GLY A 544 14.96 -11.08 1.29
C GLY A 544 14.66 -12.13 0.22
N GLY A 545 13.79 -13.09 0.54
CA GLY A 545 13.43 -14.20 -0.35
C GLY A 545 12.09 -14.86 0.01
N GLY A 546 11.90 -16.10 -0.44
CA GLY A 546 10.61 -16.81 -0.27
C GLY A 546 9.52 -16.31 -1.22
N GLY A 547 8.32 -16.89 -1.08
CA GLY A 547 7.17 -16.62 -1.95
C GLY A 547 7.27 -17.28 -3.34
N GLU A 548 6.44 -16.78 -4.27
CA GLU A 548 6.24 -17.38 -5.59
C GLU A 548 7.29 -16.96 -6.65
N TYR A 549 8.16 -15.99 -6.32
CA TYR A 549 9.15 -15.43 -7.25
C TYR A 549 10.42 -14.95 -6.55
N SER A 550 11.52 -14.88 -7.30
CA SER A 550 12.79 -14.30 -6.82
C SER A 550 12.62 -12.82 -6.48
N VAL A 551 13.36 -12.33 -5.48
CA VAL A 551 13.41 -10.91 -5.10
C VAL A 551 13.62 -9.98 -6.30
N GLN A 552 12.95 -8.83 -6.28
CA GLN A 552 13.06 -7.82 -7.34
C GLN A 552 13.97 -6.65 -6.94
N GLU A 553 14.53 -5.98 -7.96
CA GLU A 553 15.27 -4.72 -7.80
C GLU A 553 14.48 -3.52 -8.35
N GLY A 554 14.77 -2.35 -7.80
CA GLY A 554 14.26 -1.07 -8.28
C GLY A 554 14.44 -0.01 -7.20
N PHE A 555 13.61 0.03 -6.15
CA PHE A 555 12.26 -0.55 -6.09
C PHE A 555 11.29 0.51 -5.57
N GLY A 556 10.11 0.65 -6.19
CA GLY A 556 9.22 1.81 -6.05
C GLY A 556 8.94 2.21 -4.60
N TRP A 557 8.40 1.28 -3.78
CA TRP A 557 8.14 1.57 -2.37
C TRP A 557 9.41 1.76 -1.54
N THR A 558 10.54 1.15 -1.90
CA THR A 558 11.77 1.20 -1.10
C THR A 558 12.45 2.55 -1.33
N ASN A 559 12.57 2.93 -2.60
CA ASN A 559 12.95 4.27 -3.05
C ASN A 559 12.09 5.33 -2.35
N GLY A 560 10.77 5.15 -2.37
CA GLY A 560 9.79 6.05 -1.76
C GLY A 560 9.95 6.20 -0.25
N ALA A 561 9.79 5.10 0.48
CA ALA A 561 9.82 5.06 1.93
C ALA A 561 11.19 5.45 2.51
N VAL A 562 12.30 5.02 1.90
CA VAL A 562 13.64 5.34 2.40
C VAL A 562 13.98 6.81 2.18
N LEU A 563 13.56 7.40 1.05
CA LEU A 563 13.72 8.83 0.80
C LEU A 563 12.87 9.68 1.75
N ASP A 564 11.66 9.22 2.06
CA ASP A 564 10.80 9.83 3.09
C ASP A 564 11.44 9.73 4.50
N LEU A 565 11.93 8.56 4.91
CA LEU A 565 12.63 8.39 6.19
C LEU A 565 13.91 9.25 6.26
N ILE A 566 14.69 9.33 5.17
CA ILE A 566 15.85 10.24 5.07
C ILE A 566 15.40 11.69 5.25
N TRP A 567 14.26 12.09 4.66
CA TRP A 567 13.71 13.42 4.82
C TRP A 567 13.27 13.68 6.27
N ILE A 568 12.51 12.77 6.90
CA ILE A 568 12.09 12.92 8.30
C ILE A 568 13.31 13.00 9.24
N MET A 569 14.35 12.18 9.01
CA MET A 569 15.59 12.15 9.81
C MET A 569 16.61 13.24 9.42
N ARG A 570 16.30 14.19 8.52
CA ARG A 570 17.31 15.12 7.96
C ARG A 570 17.89 16.16 8.94
N GLN A 571 17.27 16.35 10.10
CA GLN A 571 17.70 17.27 11.16
C GLN A 571 17.58 16.60 12.53
N ASP A 572 18.70 16.52 13.27
CA ASP A 572 18.76 16.01 14.66
C ASP A 572 18.06 16.91 15.70
N VAL A 573 17.53 18.07 15.28
CA VAL A 573 16.98 19.10 16.15
C VAL A 573 15.46 19.04 16.15
N LYS A 574 14.90 18.42 17.21
CA LYS A 574 13.48 18.41 17.61
C LYS A 574 12.46 17.97 16.54
N LEU A 575 11.67 16.96 16.91
CA LEU A 575 10.58 16.40 16.09
C LEU A 575 9.33 17.29 15.95
N GLU A 576 9.44 18.60 16.21
CA GLU A 576 8.37 19.60 16.07
C GLU A 576 7.89 19.80 14.61
N LYS A 577 8.44 19.05 13.66
CA LYS A 577 8.09 19.07 12.23
C LYS A 577 7.69 17.72 11.63
N LEU A 578 7.20 16.77 12.44
CA LEU A 578 6.30 15.71 11.94
C LEU A 578 4.86 16.24 11.79
N MET A 579 4.70 17.32 11.01
CA MET A 579 3.40 17.98 10.84
C MET A 579 2.44 17.23 9.91
N ASP A 580 2.86 16.09 9.33
CA ASP A 580 1.96 15.10 8.72
C ASP A 580 1.04 14.43 9.76
N ILE A 581 1.46 14.35 11.03
CA ILE A 581 0.69 13.75 12.14
C ILE A 581 0.79 14.62 13.41
N HIS A 582 0.45 15.92 13.29
CA HIS A 582 0.10 16.72 14.47
C HIS A 582 -1.23 17.43 14.29
N PHE A 583 -2.26 16.82 14.88
CA PHE A 583 -3.66 17.24 14.82
C PHE A 583 -3.87 18.62 15.46
N GLY A 584 -4.72 19.44 14.85
CA GLY A 584 -4.87 20.86 15.17
C GLY A 584 -5.65 21.18 16.45
N THR A 585 -5.12 20.82 17.63
CA THR A 585 -5.68 21.18 18.96
C THR A 585 -4.82 22.16 19.75
N ARG A 586 -4.11 23.07 19.05
CA ARG A 586 -3.47 24.25 19.66
C ARG A 586 -4.20 25.55 19.30
N ASN A 587 -5.17 25.90 20.14
CA ASN A 587 -5.90 27.19 20.21
C ASN A 587 -6.36 27.81 18.88
N GLN A 588 -7.68 27.76 18.63
CA GLN A 588 -8.37 28.70 17.76
C GLN A 588 -8.34 30.13 18.36
N ASN A 589 -7.17 30.77 18.33
CA ASN A 589 -6.95 32.15 18.79
C ASN A 589 -5.64 32.75 18.22
N ILE A 590 -5.36 32.53 16.93
CA ILE A 590 -4.44 33.37 16.16
C ILE A 590 -5.24 34.02 15.03
N ILE A 591 -5.27 35.35 15.07
CA ILE A 591 -6.20 36.24 14.38
C ILE A 591 -5.80 36.45 12.91
N LEU A 592 -6.78 36.78 12.06
CA LEU A 592 -6.59 37.22 10.68
C LEU A 592 -5.57 38.38 10.59
N PHE A 593 -4.41 38.16 9.97
CA PHE A 593 -3.55 39.23 9.46
C PHE A 593 -2.76 38.78 8.22
N SER A 594 -3.40 38.83 7.05
CA SER A 594 -2.74 38.54 5.75
C SER A 594 -3.15 39.52 4.64
N SER A 595 -3.51 40.76 4.99
CA SER A 595 -3.88 41.79 4.01
C SER A 595 -3.89 43.23 4.58
N PHE A 596 -2.76 43.75 5.07
CA PHE A 596 -2.45 45.21 5.16
C PHE A 596 -1.02 45.42 5.73
N ALA A 597 0.01 45.16 4.92
CA ALA A 597 1.41 45.38 5.28
C ALA A 597 2.29 45.77 4.08
N PHE A 598 1.79 46.65 3.22
CA PHE A 598 2.49 47.07 1.99
C PHE A 598 2.35 48.58 1.70
N CYS A 599 2.61 49.42 2.71
CA CYS A 599 2.76 50.88 2.58
C CYS A 599 3.35 51.49 3.89
N ALA A 600 4.64 51.27 4.17
CA ALA A 600 5.32 51.88 5.34
C ALA A 600 6.87 51.85 5.27
N PHE A 601 7.49 52.35 4.19
CA PHE A 601 8.93 52.70 4.18
C PHE A 601 9.18 53.84 3.19
N ILE A 602 10.18 54.69 3.47
CA ILE A 602 10.35 56.06 2.95
C ILE A 602 9.25 56.96 3.58
N ILE A 603 9.53 58.03 4.35
CA ILE A 603 10.69 58.95 4.40
C ILE A 603 11.33 58.97 5.81
N ILE A 604 12.64 59.22 5.87
CA ILE A 604 13.35 59.76 7.05
C ILE A 604 14.02 61.06 6.60
N PHE A 605 13.77 62.20 7.27
CA PHE A 605 14.78 63.15 7.78
C PHE A 605 14.15 64.41 8.42
N GLU A 606 14.87 64.97 9.40
CA GLU A 606 14.78 66.33 10.01
C GLU A 606 13.47 66.78 10.70
N GLY A 607 13.62 67.48 11.83
CA GLY A 607 12.50 68.04 12.63
C GLY A 607 12.85 68.25 14.12
N HIS A 608 13.14 69.50 14.50
CA HIS A 608 13.60 69.87 15.85
C HIS A 608 12.45 70.05 16.89
N ASN A 609 12.78 69.76 18.15
CA ASN A 609 12.43 70.52 19.37
C ASN A 609 11.06 70.46 20.10
N HIS A 610 11.23 70.37 21.44
CA HIS A 610 10.50 70.99 22.57
C HIS A 610 9.14 70.47 23.12
N GLU A 611 9.19 70.30 24.46
CA GLU A 611 8.19 70.58 25.52
C GLU A 611 6.87 69.82 25.71
N LYS A 612 6.87 69.04 26.81
CA LYS A 612 5.91 69.03 27.94
C LYS A 612 4.59 69.82 27.79
N ASN A 613 3.49 69.19 28.22
CA ASN A 613 2.78 69.62 29.44
C ASN A 613 1.85 68.52 30.01
N GLU A 614 1.55 68.61 31.31
CA GLU A 614 0.53 67.81 32.02
C GLU A 614 -0.82 68.55 32.11
N VAL A 615 -1.84 67.90 32.73
CA VAL A 615 -3.16 68.35 33.27
C VAL A 615 -4.28 67.47 32.67
N LYS A 616 -4.94 66.55 33.40
CA LYS A 616 -5.94 66.68 34.52
C LYS A 616 -7.23 67.43 34.09
N ALA A 617 -8.46 67.07 34.48
CA ALA A 617 -9.04 65.87 35.08
C ALA A 617 -10.59 65.95 34.96
N GLU A 618 -11.33 64.91 35.42
CA GLU A 618 -12.80 64.92 35.70
C GLU A 618 -13.77 65.02 34.48
N GLY A 619 -15.00 64.50 34.49
CA GLY A 619 -15.67 63.62 35.47
C GLY A 619 -17.15 63.28 35.16
N CYS A 620 -17.75 62.44 36.02
CA CYS A 620 -19.20 62.32 36.33
C CYS A 620 -20.25 61.55 35.46
N TRP A 621 -20.57 60.32 35.93
CA TRP A 621 -21.92 59.79 36.28
C TRP A 621 -23.17 59.91 35.35
N ARG A 622 -23.77 58.77 34.93
CA ARG A 622 -25.09 58.23 35.43
C ARG A 622 -25.68 56.98 34.70
N LYS A 623 -25.85 55.90 35.49
CA LYS A 623 -26.98 54.92 35.61
C LYS A 623 -28.08 54.77 34.51
N THR A 624 -28.17 53.54 33.92
CA THR A 624 -29.26 52.50 33.97
C THR A 624 -30.76 52.89 34.11
N PRO A 625 -31.79 52.12 33.64
CA PRO A 625 -31.81 50.63 33.61
C PRO A 625 -32.67 49.86 32.53
N THR A 626 -32.47 48.52 32.51
CA THR A 626 -33.38 47.36 32.22
C THR A 626 -34.64 47.44 31.33
N LYS A 627 -34.87 46.35 30.56
CA LYS A 627 -36.11 45.53 30.62
C LYS A 627 -35.96 44.13 29.98
N THR A 628 -36.79 43.18 30.44
CA THR A 628 -36.93 41.80 29.96
C THR A 628 -38.38 41.52 29.51
N CYS A 629 -38.62 40.52 28.65
CA CYS A 629 -39.68 39.50 28.80
C CYS A 629 -39.83 38.55 27.58
N SER A 630 -40.33 37.34 27.87
CA SER A 630 -41.11 36.42 27.01
C SER A 630 -42.51 36.25 27.67
N PRO A 631 -43.52 35.43 27.26
CA PRO A 631 -43.45 34.15 26.52
C PRO A 631 -44.65 33.80 25.57
N THR A 632 -44.68 32.54 25.07
CA THR A 632 -45.81 31.82 24.40
C THR A 632 -46.22 32.32 22.98
N LYS A 633 -46.91 31.56 22.11
CA LYS A 633 -47.76 30.34 22.26
C LYS A 633 -47.74 29.44 20.99
N THR A 634 -48.54 28.37 20.99
CA THR A 634 -48.56 27.25 20.00
C THR A 634 -49.66 27.31 18.95
N CYS A 635 -49.40 26.75 17.75
CA CYS A 635 -50.28 26.03 16.80
C CYS A 635 -49.58 26.03 15.41
N SER A 636 -49.82 25.19 14.42
CA SER A 636 -50.31 23.81 14.24
C SER A 636 -50.47 23.63 12.71
N ASP A 637 -50.78 22.41 12.26
CA ASP A 637 -51.36 22.08 10.95
C ASP A 637 -50.49 22.10 9.66
N SER A 638 -50.74 21.06 8.88
CA SER A 638 -49.97 20.63 7.71
C SER A 638 -50.70 20.93 6.39
N CYS A 639 -49.96 21.34 5.34
CA CYS A 639 -50.47 21.31 3.97
C CYS A 639 -49.41 20.85 2.94
N LYS A 640 -49.75 19.78 2.22
CA LYS A 640 -49.32 19.35 0.88
C LYS A 640 -50.60 18.93 0.13
N PRO A 641 -50.63 18.78 -1.21
CA PRO A 641 -49.62 19.08 -2.24
C PRO A 641 -50.08 20.34 -3.05
N THR A 642 -49.90 20.59 -4.36
CA THR A 642 -49.34 19.84 -5.50
C THR A 642 -48.88 20.81 -6.60
N ASN A 643 -47.67 20.59 -7.14
CA ASN A 643 -47.38 20.37 -8.58
C ASN A 643 -45.89 20.08 -8.75
#